data_AF-A0A5P9H829-F1
#
_entry.id   AF-A0A5P9H829-F1
#
_cell.length_a   1.000
_cell.length_b   1.000
_cell.length_c   1.000
_cell.angle_alpha   90.00
_cell.angle_beta   90.00
_cell.angle_gamma   90.00
#
_symmetry.space_group_name_H-M   'P 1'
#
loop_
_entity.id
_entity.type
_entity.pdbx_description
1 polymer ?
#
loop_
_entity_poly.entity_id
_entity_poly.type
_entity_poly.pdbx_seq_one_letter_code
_entity_poly.pdbx_strand_id
1 'polypeptide(L)'
;MIRGSELKRQLQRLRTFAMRAGDALRRKRLQGPFRGYVDTLSDDSAIRGWVVHRKTRKGNQAVGLFADETLLETCTANIIREDVRAATGADPDCGFQFVLTDSLFERIAQTDGVLTVRTVGAAENVIGTVRMTIDRSDPALSQDTMARCAHVLADDLDTLETLLRQLPEDGPVHAPHRTAPLERHARMFTTDRVIPEIPLSGQPAYLDYVRYRYRMDEHYAVEPELDSSERYLYWYLTAYRAQERRRIPLARETIDHLNQTIVMAGQTYSLTRIMWWRLAGRPDMMSRFNFSDRDSYLDALFWWVHQDATHMYFEDVLVTDSQADMLRGVHPSRRLDAWPLSYFTERFFKDSPQLHFLKPGTAEGRKLLLLAMLVRAARRPDLLRYVPRTAIRRLLDPGEDGINELERFVGALRAARAADTDTPPDPLPLSYDRYAAALRLQFFDLDSYSFLTRSPAGHRFEAAALPRPDQGEEVDVQIIGPLAKASGLGQATRQSADILRATGLRIRGVDFDLDNPAPEGFSTDSQIEAYGPAKINLIHLNAESTPLAYAYQPDVFSGAYNIGYFFWELDTPAYCHYLGMDLLDEIWVSTEYGVEIYQPDANGKPVVNVGMCFEEMSDISRADARDFVERRFRLDDSHYVCLVAFDSFSFVQRKNPVSVLRAFQKAFESVPQARLVVKTQNRDSVFDPVQMRLWDRVDAIIASDPRIVVMNETLSYRDLLRLKAGSDCYISLHKSEGWGFGMIEAMALGVPVLATAYSGNMDFCTEDTTWLVDYEIVDLRQGDYIFVRPNSQWAEPSVDHAAAQLRAAFDNPQMRQAKANAALAHIREKFSRKAIAGRYGSRLREILKDL
;
A
#
# COMPACT_ATOMS: atom_id res chain seq x y z
N MET A 1 -3.33 45.84 11.15
CA MET A 1 -4.00 46.82 12.04
C MET A 1 -5.47 46.43 12.18
N ILE A 2 -6.08 46.67 13.35
CA ILE A 2 -7.35 46.08 13.86
C ILE A 2 -7.15 44.70 14.53
N ARG A 3 -6.52 44.69 15.72
CA ARG A 3 -6.60 43.60 16.73
C ARG A 3 -6.20 44.08 18.14
N GLY A 4 -6.53 45.35 18.46
CA GLY A 4 -6.16 45.99 19.74
C GLY A 4 -7.34 46.34 20.66
N SER A 5 -8.59 46.09 20.24
CA SER A 5 -9.79 46.55 20.96
C SER A 5 -10.38 45.51 21.92
N GLU A 6 -10.20 44.21 21.65
CA GLU A 6 -10.81 43.13 22.43
C GLU A 6 -10.00 42.80 23.70
N LEU A 7 -8.68 42.80 23.60
CA LEU A 7 -7.76 42.66 24.74
C LEU A 7 -7.85 43.85 25.71
N LYS A 8 -8.05 45.07 25.18
CA LYS A 8 -8.29 46.28 26.00
C LYS A 8 -9.64 46.22 26.75
N ARG A 9 -10.69 45.64 26.12
CA ARG A 9 -11.98 45.38 26.77
C ARG A 9 -11.90 44.26 27.82
N GLN A 10 -11.11 43.21 27.59
CA GLN A 10 -10.84 42.16 28.58
C GLN A 10 -10.03 42.68 29.77
N LEU A 11 -9.01 43.53 29.55
CA LEU A 11 -8.23 44.16 30.63
C LEU A 11 -9.03 45.19 31.45
N GLN A 12 -9.97 45.92 30.83
CA GLN A 12 -10.93 46.76 31.57
C GLN A 12 -11.96 45.91 32.34
N ARG A 13 -12.42 44.78 31.79
CA ARG A 13 -13.25 43.81 32.52
C ARG A 13 -12.51 43.19 33.70
N LEU A 14 -11.24 42.85 33.58
CA LEU A 14 -10.39 42.34 34.67
C LEU A 14 -10.17 43.38 35.78
N ARG A 15 -9.98 44.67 35.44
CA ARG A 15 -9.93 45.75 36.44
C ARG A 15 -11.26 45.98 37.16
N THR A 16 -12.39 45.72 36.49
CA THR A 16 -13.74 45.80 37.09
C THR A 16 -14.07 44.53 37.90
N PHE A 17 -13.48 43.39 37.53
CA PHE A 17 -13.59 42.11 38.25
C PHE A 17 -12.77 42.10 39.55
N ALA A 18 -11.56 42.66 39.54
CA ALA A 18 -10.74 42.83 40.75
C ALA A 18 -11.41 43.77 41.77
N MET A 19 -12.11 44.82 41.32
CA MET A 19 -12.93 45.68 42.19
C MET A 19 -14.19 44.97 42.71
N ARG A 20 -14.78 44.03 41.95
CA ARG A 20 -15.92 43.20 42.39
C ARG A 20 -15.52 42.02 43.28
N ALA A 21 -14.32 41.47 43.18
CA ALA A 21 -13.83 40.37 44.02
C ALA A 21 -13.70 40.78 45.50
N GLY A 22 -13.24 42.01 45.77
CA GLY A 22 -13.24 42.60 47.12
C GLY A 22 -14.65 42.81 47.70
N ASP A 23 -15.64 43.04 46.84
CA ASP A 23 -17.06 43.18 47.21
C ASP A 23 -17.78 41.82 47.35
N ALA A 24 -17.37 40.79 46.60
CA ALA A 24 -17.91 39.43 46.65
C ALA A 24 -17.51 38.69 47.95
N LEU A 25 -16.26 38.84 48.41
CA LEU A 25 -15.78 38.32 49.70
C LEU A 25 -16.54 38.89 50.92
N ARG A 26 -17.25 40.02 50.73
CA ARG A 26 -18.05 40.71 51.76
C ARG A 26 -19.55 40.44 51.69
N ARG A 27 -20.10 39.81 50.63
CA ARG A 27 -21.56 39.68 50.44
C ARG A 27 -22.01 38.25 50.09
N LYS A 28 -22.24 37.44 51.13
CA LYS A 28 -23.40 36.53 51.27
C LYS A 28 -23.43 36.02 52.73
N ARG A 29 -24.55 36.21 53.43
CA ARG A 29 -24.76 35.65 54.79
C ARG A 29 -25.05 34.16 54.66
N LEU A 30 -24.03 33.32 54.75
CA LEU A 30 -24.24 31.89 55.03
C LEU A 30 -24.75 31.75 56.48
N GLN A 31 -25.84 31.00 56.68
CA GLN A 31 -26.35 30.67 58.01
C GLN A 31 -25.63 29.41 58.49
N GLY A 32 -24.92 29.46 59.63
CA GLY A 32 -24.22 28.31 60.20
C GLY A 32 -22.90 28.65 60.89
N PRO A 33 -22.18 27.64 61.44
CA PRO A 33 -20.92 27.83 62.18
C PRO A 33 -19.71 28.12 61.28
N PHE A 34 -19.85 27.94 59.97
CA PHE A 34 -18.79 28.14 58.98
C PHE A 34 -19.04 29.36 58.10
N ARG A 35 -17.96 29.99 57.64
CA ARG A 35 -17.95 31.04 56.62
C ARG A 35 -17.06 30.56 55.48
N GLY A 36 -17.58 30.56 54.26
CA GLY A 36 -16.81 30.18 53.09
C GLY A 36 -17.43 30.76 51.82
N TYR A 37 -16.79 30.50 50.69
CA TYR A 37 -17.25 30.91 49.38
C TYR A 37 -16.70 29.95 48.34
N VAL A 38 -17.52 29.62 47.33
CA VAL A 38 -17.06 28.92 46.13
C VAL A 38 -16.74 30.01 45.10
N ASP A 39 -15.48 30.09 44.68
CA ASP A 39 -14.97 31.17 43.84
C ASP A 39 -15.63 31.12 42.45
N THR A 40 -15.29 30.10 41.67
CA THR A 40 -15.82 29.81 40.33
C THR A 40 -15.37 28.40 39.90
N LEU A 41 -16.00 27.83 38.88
CA LEU A 41 -15.41 26.75 38.08
C LEU A 41 -14.31 27.36 37.20
N SER A 42 -13.07 26.92 37.36
CA SER A 42 -11.95 27.38 36.54
C SER A 42 -11.86 26.61 35.22
N ASP A 43 -11.14 27.19 34.24
CA ASP A 43 -10.99 26.63 32.88
C ASP A 43 -10.35 25.23 32.86
N ASP A 44 -9.65 24.84 33.92
CA ASP A 44 -9.08 23.51 34.16
C ASP A 44 -10.08 22.50 34.79
N SER A 45 -11.38 22.81 34.82
CA SER A 45 -12.45 21.95 35.39
C SER A 45 -12.38 21.78 36.90
N ALA A 46 -11.74 22.72 37.59
CA ALA A 46 -11.66 22.68 39.04
C ALA A 46 -12.72 23.59 39.67
N ILE A 47 -13.46 23.07 40.65
CA ILE A 47 -14.29 23.89 41.54
C ILE A 47 -13.40 24.30 42.71
N ARG A 48 -13.11 25.60 42.81
CA ARG A 48 -12.26 26.17 43.86
C ARG A 48 -13.07 27.03 44.82
N GLY A 49 -12.61 27.12 46.04
CA GLY A 49 -13.18 28.01 47.03
C GLY A 49 -12.40 27.98 48.33
N TRP A 50 -13.01 28.50 49.39
CA TRP A 50 -12.44 28.49 50.73
C TRP A 50 -13.51 28.36 51.81
N VAL A 51 -13.11 27.87 52.99
CA VAL A 51 -13.97 27.78 54.18
C VAL A 51 -13.18 27.88 55.47
N VAL A 52 -13.71 28.61 56.45
CA VAL A 52 -13.17 28.75 57.81
C VAL A 52 -14.29 28.68 58.85
N HIS A 53 -13.96 28.26 60.06
CA HIS A 53 -14.93 28.28 61.16
C HIS A 53 -15.11 29.70 61.71
N ARG A 54 -16.35 30.18 61.80
CA ARG A 54 -16.67 31.60 62.02
C ARG A 54 -16.25 32.10 63.41
N LYS A 55 -16.33 31.26 64.45
CA LYS A 55 -15.97 31.63 65.83
C LYS A 55 -14.48 31.50 66.11
N THR A 56 -13.87 30.40 65.68
CA THR A 56 -12.46 30.07 65.99
C THR A 56 -11.49 30.60 64.94
N ARG A 57 -12.00 31.00 63.77
CA ARG A 57 -11.23 31.45 62.60
C ARG A 57 -10.20 30.42 62.08
N LYS A 58 -10.34 29.15 62.45
CA LYS A 58 -9.48 28.05 62.00
C LYS A 58 -9.88 27.58 60.60
N GLY A 59 -8.87 27.28 59.79
CA GLY A 59 -9.00 26.65 58.47
C GLY A 59 -9.07 25.13 58.56
N ASN A 60 -8.53 24.41 57.57
CA ASN A 60 -8.43 22.95 57.53
C ASN A 60 -9.76 22.21 57.75
N GLN A 61 -10.84 22.71 57.16
CA GLN A 61 -12.16 22.09 57.28
C GLN A 61 -12.35 21.02 56.20
N ALA A 62 -12.98 19.90 56.56
CA ALA A 62 -13.38 18.88 55.59
C ALA A 62 -14.59 19.38 54.79
N VAL A 63 -14.49 19.29 53.47
CA VAL A 63 -15.53 19.72 52.53
C VAL A 63 -15.86 18.61 51.55
N GLY A 64 -17.14 18.51 51.20
CA GLY A 64 -17.67 17.56 50.24
C GLY A 64 -18.36 18.27 49.10
N LEU A 65 -18.21 17.73 47.90
CA LEU A 65 -18.97 18.10 46.71
C LEU A 65 -20.14 17.14 46.59
N PHE A 66 -21.37 17.66 46.55
CA PHE A 66 -22.59 16.88 46.47
C PHE A 66 -23.39 17.27 45.23
N ALA A 67 -24.05 16.30 44.61
CA ALA A 67 -25.16 16.54 43.70
C ALA A 67 -26.44 16.01 44.38
N ASP A 68 -27.42 16.88 44.56
CA ASP A 68 -28.55 16.64 45.48
C ASP A 68 -28.04 16.20 46.88
N GLU A 69 -28.46 15.03 47.36
CA GLU A 69 -27.99 14.41 48.61
C GLU A 69 -26.85 13.39 48.40
N THR A 70 -26.43 13.16 47.16
CA THR A 70 -25.38 12.19 46.85
C THR A 70 -24.00 12.84 46.96
N LEU A 71 -23.16 12.33 47.87
CA LEU A 71 -21.76 12.74 47.98
C LEU A 71 -20.96 12.28 46.76
N LEU A 72 -20.42 13.24 46.01
CA LEU A 72 -19.59 12.97 44.83
C LEU A 72 -18.12 12.76 45.21
N GLU A 73 -17.55 13.69 45.96
CA GLU A 73 -16.13 13.72 46.32
C GLU A 73 -15.91 14.51 47.63
N THR A 74 -14.83 14.24 48.36
CA THR A 74 -14.44 14.99 49.58
C THR A 74 -12.98 15.42 49.53
N CYS A 75 -12.66 16.60 50.05
CA CYS A 75 -11.30 17.04 50.28
C CYS A 75 -11.17 17.89 51.55
N THR A 76 -9.94 18.14 51.99
CA THR A 76 -9.66 19.04 53.10
C THR A 76 -9.30 20.41 52.55
N ALA A 77 -9.91 21.46 53.11
CA ALA A 77 -9.63 22.84 52.73
C ALA A 77 -8.31 23.34 53.36
N ASN A 78 -7.17 22.84 52.88
CA ASN A 78 -5.82 23.11 53.38
C ASN A 78 -4.92 23.89 52.39
N ILE A 79 -5.47 24.37 51.27
CA ILE A 79 -4.73 25.19 50.31
C ILE A 79 -4.55 26.59 50.88
N ILE A 80 -3.33 27.10 50.87
CA ILE A 80 -2.98 28.43 51.39
C ILE A 80 -3.66 29.53 50.56
N ARG A 81 -4.46 30.38 51.23
CA ARG A 81 -5.20 31.53 50.66
C ARG A 81 -4.93 32.80 51.44
N GLU A 82 -3.82 33.44 51.10
CA GLU A 82 -3.35 34.68 51.73
C GLU A 82 -4.29 35.87 51.54
N ASP A 83 -4.97 35.92 50.41
CA ASP A 83 -6.03 36.88 50.12
C ASP A 83 -7.21 36.77 51.10
N VAL A 84 -7.60 35.53 51.46
CA VAL A 84 -8.67 35.26 52.42
C VAL A 84 -8.24 35.64 53.83
N ARG A 85 -7.00 35.31 54.23
CA ARG A 85 -6.42 35.75 55.50
C ARG A 85 -6.42 37.27 55.61
N ALA A 86 -5.95 37.97 54.58
CA ALA A 86 -5.90 39.43 54.53
C ALA A 86 -7.30 40.07 54.63
N ALA A 87 -8.31 39.47 54.01
CA ALA A 87 -9.68 40.00 53.98
C ALA A 87 -10.52 39.64 55.23
N THR A 88 -10.23 38.54 55.91
CA THR A 88 -11.08 37.98 56.98
C THR A 88 -10.39 37.85 58.34
N GLY A 89 -9.06 37.90 58.39
CA GLY A 89 -8.26 37.68 59.59
C GLY A 89 -8.34 36.25 60.12
N ALA A 90 -8.60 35.28 59.25
CA ALA A 90 -8.65 33.84 59.55
C ALA A 90 -7.39 33.10 59.06
N ASP A 91 -7.25 31.83 59.45
CA ASP A 91 -6.15 30.94 59.07
C ASP A 91 -5.96 30.88 57.53
N PRO A 92 -4.72 30.95 57.00
CA PRO A 92 -4.52 30.93 55.55
C PRO A 92 -4.78 29.55 54.94
N ASP A 93 -4.65 28.46 55.70
CA ASP A 93 -4.94 27.08 55.25
C ASP A 93 -6.44 26.84 55.16
N CYS A 94 -7.11 27.46 54.19
CA CYS A 94 -8.57 27.45 54.12
C CYS A 94 -9.15 27.23 52.72
N GLY A 95 -8.31 27.10 51.69
CA GLY A 95 -8.72 26.85 50.32
C GLY A 95 -8.97 25.37 50.03
N PHE A 96 -9.93 25.07 49.16
CA PHE A 96 -10.21 23.73 48.65
C PHE A 96 -10.27 23.72 47.12
N GLN A 97 -10.10 22.52 46.54
CA GLN A 97 -10.22 22.26 45.12
C GLN A 97 -10.84 20.89 44.87
N PHE A 98 -11.84 20.82 43.99
CA PHE A 98 -12.38 19.58 43.42
C PHE A 98 -12.09 19.55 41.93
N VAL A 99 -11.35 18.56 41.45
CA VAL A 99 -11.05 18.41 40.01
C VAL A 99 -12.11 17.50 39.40
N LEU A 100 -12.91 18.03 38.47
CA LEU A 100 -13.99 17.26 37.86
C LEU A 100 -13.42 16.24 36.86
N THR A 101 -13.26 15.01 37.31
CA THR A 101 -12.89 13.85 36.48
C THR A 101 -14.04 13.41 35.58
N ASP A 102 -13.77 12.59 34.57
CA ASP A 102 -14.81 12.07 33.66
C ASP A 102 -15.91 11.31 34.42
N SER A 103 -15.52 10.51 35.41
CA SER A 103 -16.46 9.80 36.30
C SER A 103 -17.36 10.76 37.09
N LEU A 104 -16.84 11.91 37.53
CA LEU A 104 -17.64 12.93 38.18
C LEU A 104 -18.60 13.60 37.18
N PHE A 105 -18.14 13.91 35.96
CA PHE A 105 -19.00 14.45 34.92
C PHE A 105 -20.16 13.52 34.56
N GLU A 106 -19.93 12.21 34.48
CA GLU A 106 -20.98 11.21 34.25
C GLU A 106 -22.02 11.20 35.37
N ARG A 107 -21.57 11.22 36.63
CA ARG A 107 -22.48 11.30 37.79
C ARG A 107 -23.25 12.62 37.82
N ILE A 108 -22.61 13.73 37.49
CA ILE A 108 -23.25 15.05 37.37
C ILE A 108 -24.29 15.04 36.24
N ALA A 109 -23.97 14.41 35.09
CA ALA A 109 -24.88 14.34 33.96
C ALA A 109 -26.19 13.60 34.29
N GLN A 110 -26.20 12.72 35.29
CA GLN A 110 -27.38 12.00 35.77
C GLN A 110 -28.28 12.86 36.69
N THR A 111 -27.79 13.97 37.24
CA THR A 111 -28.56 14.86 38.13
C THR A 111 -29.11 16.08 37.39
N ASP A 112 -29.60 17.09 38.12
CA ASP A 112 -30.07 18.37 37.59
C ASP A 112 -28.93 19.38 37.31
N GLY A 113 -27.67 18.97 37.49
CA GLY A 113 -26.47 19.79 37.30
C GLY A 113 -26.20 20.79 38.43
N VAL A 114 -26.96 20.74 39.54
CA VAL A 114 -26.72 21.59 40.71
C VAL A 114 -25.76 20.88 41.66
N LEU A 115 -24.57 21.47 41.81
CA LEU A 115 -23.55 21.00 42.74
C LEU A 115 -23.53 21.88 43.98
N THR A 116 -23.55 21.25 45.16
CA THR A 116 -23.41 21.96 46.43
C THR A 116 -22.11 21.55 47.11
N VAL A 117 -21.33 22.54 47.53
CA VAL A 117 -20.16 22.29 48.39
C VAL A 117 -20.62 22.46 49.82
N ARG A 118 -20.48 21.40 50.63
CA ARG A 118 -20.93 21.36 52.04
C ARG A 118 -19.75 21.01 52.96
N THR A 119 -19.75 21.48 54.20
CA THR A 119 -18.83 20.96 55.23
C THR A 119 -19.23 19.54 55.63
N VAL A 120 -18.27 18.64 55.77
CA VAL A 120 -18.51 17.24 56.15
C VAL A 120 -18.33 17.08 57.66
N GLY A 121 -19.38 16.63 58.39
CA GLY A 121 -19.33 16.41 59.84
C GLY A 121 -20.64 16.74 60.58
N ALA A 122 -20.58 16.90 61.91
CA ALA A 122 -21.75 17.04 62.81
C ALA A 122 -22.67 18.25 62.56
N ALA A 123 -22.25 19.19 61.70
CA ALA A 123 -23.07 20.31 61.23
C ALA A 123 -22.78 20.52 59.74
N GLU A 124 -23.55 19.84 58.87
CA GLU A 124 -23.49 20.09 57.43
C GLU A 124 -23.94 21.52 57.14
N ASN A 125 -23.05 22.30 56.51
CA ASN A 125 -23.33 23.68 56.16
C ASN A 125 -22.96 23.92 54.70
N VAL A 126 -23.90 24.46 53.92
CA VAL A 126 -23.70 24.74 52.50
C VAL A 126 -22.78 25.96 52.36
N ILE A 127 -21.61 25.75 51.76
CA ILE A 127 -20.60 26.79 51.50
C ILE A 127 -20.95 27.57 50.23
N GLY A 128 -21.40 26.86 49.20
CA GLY A 128 -21.82 27.46 47.94
C GLY A 128 -22.42 26.45 46.98
N THR A 129 -23.07 26.97 45.95
CA THR A 129 -23.72 26.18 44.92
C THR A 129 -23.16 26.57 43.56
N VAL A 130 -22.77 25.58 42.76
CA VAL A 130 -22.35 25.74 41.36
C VAL A 130 -23.39 25.06 40.50
N ARG A 131 -23.99 25.79 39.57
CA ARG A 131 -24.91 25.20 38.59
C ARG A 131 -24.14 24.95 37.31
N MET A 132 -24.13 23.71 36.86
CA MET A 132 -23.64 23.31 35.55
C MET A 132 -24.84 23.14 34.62
N THR A 133 -24.76 23.69 33.42
CA THR A 133 -25.80 23.50 32.41
C THR A 133 -25.58 22.13 31.76
N ILE A 134 -26.59 21.26 31.85
CA ILE A 134 -26.59 19.96 31.16
C ILE A 134 -27.51 20.10 29.95
N ASP A 135 -26.96 19.94 28.76
CA ASP A 135 -27.72 19.92 27.52
C ASP A 135 -28.04 18.46 27.17
N ARG A 136 -29.30 18.05 27.37
CA ARG A 136 -29.80 16.72 26.99
C ARG A 136 -30.53 16.72 25.65
N SER A 137 -30.45 17.80 24.87
CA SER A 137 -31.19 17.91 23.62
C SER A 137 -30.76 16.86 22.61
N ASP A 138 -31.73 16.22 21.96
CA ASP A 138 -31.50 15.30 20.86
C ASP A 138 -32.39 15.70 19.68
N PRO A 139 -32.00 16.76 18.95
CA PRO A 139 -32.82 17.30 17.87
C PRO A 139 -32.92 16.32 16.70
N ALA A 140 -34.09 16.33 16.07
CA ALA A 140 -34.30 15.65 14.79
C ALA A 140 -33.48 16.31 13.67
N LEU A 141 -33.23 15.56 12.59
CA LEU A 141 -32.45 16.04 11.45
C LEU A 141 -33.29 17.01 10.60
N SER A 142 -32.89 18.29 10.51
CA SER A 142 -33.58 19.26 9.66
C SER A 142 -33.40 18.99 8.16
N GLN A 143 -34.52 18.90 7.42
CA GLN A 143 -34.52 18.70 5.96
C GLN A 143 -33.80 19.83 5.21
N ASP A 144 -33.88 21.08 5.68
CA ASP A 144 -33.25 22.25 5.04
C ASP A 144 -31.71 22.13 4.94
N THR A 145 -31.11 21.36 5.86
CA THR A 145 -29.66 21.19 5.92
C THR A 145 -29.18 20.00 5.09
N MET A 146 -30.06 19.06 4.75
CA MET A 146 -29.71 17.79 4.10
C MET A 146 -29.22 17.97 2.66
N ALA A 147 -29.82 18.88 1.89
CA ALA A 147 -29.37 19.14 0.52
C ALA A 147 -27.90 19.58 0.44
N ARG A 148 -27.47 20.41 1.41
CA ARG A 148 -26.07 20.87 1.49
C ARG A 148 -25.13 19.77 1.97
N CYS A 149 -25.55 18.97 2.95
CA CYS A 149 -24.79 17.80 3.37
C CYS A 149 -24.62 16.81 2.22
N ALA A 150 -25.67 16.55 1.44
CA ALA A 150 -25.66 15.61 0.33
C ALA A 150 -24.67 16.04 -0.76
N HIS A 151 -24.58 17.34 -1.04
CA HIS A 151 -23.58 17.88 -1.96
C HIS A 151 -22.16 17.75 -1.41
N VAL A 152 -21.92 18.10 -0.15
CA VAL A 152 -20.57 18.11 0.46
C VAL A 152 -20.02 16.71 0.75
N LEU A 153 -20.90 15.71 0.89
CA LEU A 153 -20.57 14.32 1.21
C LEU A 153 -20.78 13.37 0.02
N ALA A 154 -20.96 13.89 -1.20
CA ALA A 154 -21.32 13.09 -2.37
C ALA A 154 -20.34 11.91 -2.60
N ASP A 155 -19.04 12.20 -2.71
CA ASP A 155 -18.01 11.16 -2.90
C ASP A 155 -17.92 10.18 -1.72
N ASP A 156 -18.10 10.68 -0.50
CA ASP A 156 -18.04 9.88 0.73
C ASP A 156 -19.21 8.89 0.77
N LEU A 157 -20.41 9.36 0.40
CA LEU A 157 -21.63 8.56 0.28
C LEU A 157 -21.51 7.54 -0.86
N ASP A 158 -21.02 7.93 -2.04
CA ASP A 158 -20.80 7.01 -3.17
C ASP A 158 -19.82 5.88 -2.79
N THR A 159 -18.79 6.21 -2.01
CA THR A 159 -17.85 5.23 -1.47
C THR A 159 -18.54 4.29 -0.48
N LEU A 160 -19.29 4.82 0.49
CA LEU A 160 -20.02 4.02 1.47
C LEU A 160 -21.00 3.05 0.79
N GLU A 161 -21.78 3.52 -0.18
CA GLU A 161 -22.70 2.69 -0.97
C GLU A 161 -21.97 1.62 -1.77
N THR A 162 -20.79 1.94 -2.31
CA THR A 162 -19.95 0.96 -3.02
C THR A 162 -19.45 -0.14 -2.09
N LEU A 163 -19.01 0.21 -0.87
CA LEU A 163 -18.57 -0.77 0.13
C LEU A 163 -19.74 -1.66 0.58
N LEU A 164 -20.92 -1.08 0.83
CA LEU A 164 -22.10 -1.83 1.25
C LEU A 164 -22.59 -2.80 0.19
N ARG A 165 -22.45 -2.47 -1.11
CA ARG A 165 -22.77 -3.36 -2.24
C ARG A 165 -21.83 -4.55 -2.39
N GLN A 166 -20.62 -4.48 -1.81
CA GLN A 166 -19.70 -5.63 -1.79
C GLN A 166 -20.05 -6.64 -0.69
N LEU A 167 -20.90 -6.26 0.26
CA LEU A 167 -21.35 -7.14 1.34
C LEU A 167 -22.56 -7.96 0.88
N PRO A 168 -22.71 -9.21 1.35
CA PRO A 168 -23.91 -9.99 1.08
C PRO A 168 -25.18 -9.29 1.59
N GLU A 169 -26.28 -9.40 0.84
CA GLU A 169 -27.59 -8.85 1.21
C GLU A 169 -28.20 -9.60 2.39
N ASP A 170 -28.18 -10.94 2.35
CA ASP A 170 -28.68 -11.84 3.38
C ASP A 170 -27.56 -12.73 3.96
N GLY A 171 -27.27 -12.59 5.26
CA GLY A 171 -26.32 -13.48 5.96
C GLY A 171 -25.59 -12.81 7.13
N PRO A 172 -24.94 -13.59 8.02
CA PRO A 172 -24.15 -13.02 9.10
C PRO A 172 -22.93 -12.29 8.52
N VAL A 173 -22.88 -10.98 8.72
CA VAL A 173 -21.74 -10.10 8.37
C VAL A 173 -20.54 -10.31 9.33
N HIS A 174 -20.68 -11.26 10.26
CA HIS A 174 -19.85 -11.54 11.43
C HIS A 174 -18.72 -12.57 11.20
N ALA A 175 -17.97 -12.48 10.10
CA ALA A 175 -16.64 -13.08 10.16
C ALA A 175 -15.71 -12.06 10.85
N PRO A 176 -15.36 -12.21 12.15
CA PRO A 176 -14.27 -11.42 12.72
C PRO A 176 -13.06 -11.62 11.82
N HIS A 177 -12.30 -10.54 11.57
CA HIS A 177 -11.06 -10.64 10.82
C HIS A 177 -10.19 -11.70 11.50
N ARG A 178 -10.05 -12.86 10.86
CA ARG A 178 -9.15 -13.90 11.32
C ARG A 178 -7.78 -13.48 10.84
N THR A 179 -6.92 -13.12 11.78
CA THR A 179 -5.57 -12.75 11.45
C THR A 179 -4.91 -13.91 10.73
N ALA A 180 -4.45 -13.66 9.51
CA ALA A 180 -3.78 -14.67 8.72
C ALA A 180 -2.52 -15.17 9.46
N PRO A 181 -2.10 -16.44 9.29
CA PRO A 181 -0.88 -16.96 9.91
C PRO A 181 0.36 -16.16 9.55
N LEU A 182 0.44 -15.67 8.31
CA LEU A 182 1.50 -14.79 7.79
C LEU A 182 2.92 -15.36 8.03
N GLU A 183 3.05 -16.69 8.05
CA GLU A 183 4.25 -17.40 8.52
C GLU A 183 5.49 -17.02 7.71
N ARG A 184 5.34 -16.95 6.38
CA ARG A 184 6.43 -16.58 5.46
C ARG A 184 6.70 -15.08 5.42
N HIS A 185 5.70 -14.25 5.73
CA HIS A 185 5.79 -12.80 5.64
C HIS A 185 6.80 -12.24 6.64
N ALA A 186 7.04 -12.92 7.76
CA ALA A 186 8.06 -12.55 8.75
C ALA A 186 9.46 -12.39 8.12
N ARG A 187 9.78 -13.14 7.05
CA ARG A 187 11.05 -13.01 6.33
C ARG A 187 11.26 -11.63 5.70
N MET A 188 10.19 -10.92 5.33
CA MET A 188 10.30 -9.53 4.85
C MET A 188 10.82 -8.57 5.92
N PHE A 189 10.74 -8.94 7.18
CA PHE A 189 11.08 -8.07 8.32
C PHE A 189 12.30 -8.55 9.11
N THR A 190 12.96 -9.65 8.68
CA THR A 190 14.22 -10.05 9.32
C THR A 190 15.30 -9.01 9.06
N THR A 191 16.17 -8.80 10.06
CA THR A 191 17.41 -8.02 9.91
C THR A 191 18.61 -8.93 9.64
N ASP A 192 18.40 -10.23 9.50
CA ASP A 192 19.45 -11.18 9.15
C ASP A 192 20.01 -10.88 7.76
N ARG A 193 21.22 -11.33 7.50
CA ARG A 193 21.85 -11.17 6.19
C ARG A 193 21.12 -12.03 5.15
N VAL A 194 20.43 -11.37 4.23
CA VAL A 194 19.75 -12.03 3.10
C VAL A 194 20.66 -12.17 1.87
N ILE A 195 21.58 -11.22 1.67
CA ILE A 195 22.53 -11.22 0.54
C ILE A 195 23.92 -11.61 1.07
N PRO A 196 24.46 -12.80 0.74
CA PRO A 196 25.71 -13.30 1.34
C PRO A 196 26.92 -12.38 1.16
N GLU A 197 27.04 -11.78 -0.03
CA GLU A 197 28.19 -10.97 -0.44
C GLU A 197 28.20 -9.54 0.13
N ILE A 198 27.06 -9.07 0.64
CA ILE A 198 26.91 -7.70 1.13
C ILE A 198 27.04 -7.68 2.66
N PRO A 199 27.75 -6.69 3.24
CA PRO A 199 27.77 -6.47 4.67
C PRO A 199 26.34 -6.39 5.26
N LEU A 200 26.21 -6.75 6.53
CA LEU A 200 24.94 -6.61 7.22
C LEU A 200 24.52 -5.13 7.23
N SER A 201 23.33 -4.82 6.73
CA SER A 201 22.80 -3.44 6.69
C SER A 201 22.24 -2.98 8.03
N GLY A 202 21.76 -3.92 8.86
CA GLY A 202 20.98 -3.67 10.06
C GLY A 202 19.54 -3.22 9.79
N GLN A 203 19.10 -3.21 8.52
CA GLN A 203 17.74 -2.86 8.11
C GLN A 203 16.90 -4.13 7.89
N PRO A 204 15.56 -4.02 7.95
CA PRO A 204 14.67 -5.10 7.53
C PRO A 204 14.90 -5.50 6.07
N ALA A 205 14.81 -6.79 5.76
CA ALA A 205 15.07 -7.35 4.43
C ALA A 205 14.25 -6.69 3.31
N TYR A 206 13.00 -6.30 3.56
CA TYR A 206 12.18 -5.60 2.56
C TYR A 206 12.73 -4.21 2.22
N LEU A 207 13.34 -3.50 3.18
CA LEU A 207 13.99 -2.22 2.92
C LEU A 207 15.23 -2.41 2.04
N ASP A 208 16.07 -3.40 2.34
CA ASP A 208 17.21 -3.71 1.46
C ASP A 208 16.76 -4.15 0.06
N TYR A 209 15.72 -4.97 -0.04
CA TYR A 209 15.09 -5.32 -1.31
C TYR A 209 14.72 -4.07 -2.13
N VAL A 210 14.02 -3.10 -1.53
CA VAL A 210 13.65 -1.85 -2.20
C VAL A 210 14.89 -1.03 -2.54
N ARG A 211 15.91 -1.02 -1.67
CA ARG A 211 17.18 -0.32 -1.90
C ARG A 211 17.83 -0.79 -3.19
N TYR A 212 17.97 -2.10 -3.39
CA TYR A 212 18.57 -2.66 -4.60
C TYR A 212 17.64 -2.60 -5.81
N ARG A 213 16.33 -2.79 -5.64
CA ARG A 213 15.35 -2.69 -6.75
C ARG A 213 15.34 -1.30 -7.38
N TYR A 214 15.48 -0.25 -6.58
CA TYR A 214 15.46 1.14 -7.08
C TYR A 214 16.85 1.76 -7.23
N ARG A 215 17.92 0.97 -7.08
CA ARG A 215 19.33 1.41 -7.11
C ARG A 215 19.64 2.54 -6.12
N MET A 216 18.98 2.52 -4.97
CA MET A 216 19.25 3.49 -3.91
C MET A 216 20.53 3.17 -3.13
N ASP A 217 21.12 2.00 -3.33
CA ASP A 217 22.44 1.64 -2.84
C ASP A 217 23.55 2.55 -3.38
N GLU A 218 23.40 3.11 -4.59
CA GLU A 218 24.33 4.10 -5.17
C GLU A 218 24.28 5.46 -4.46
N HIS A 219 23.16 5.77 -3.79
CA HIS A 219 22.91 7.07 -3.17
C HIS A 219 23.02 7.05 -1.65
N TYR A 220 22.77 5.88 -1.04
CA TYR A 220 22.77 5.69 0.39
C TYR A 220 23.58 4.45 0.76
N ALA A 221 24.74 4.65 1.37
CA ALA A 221 25.43 3.58 2.09
C ALA A 221 24.61 3.23 3.34
N VAL A 222 24.40 1.95 3.62
CA VAL A 222 23.61 1.51 4.78
C VAL A 222 24.34 0.37 5.45
N GLU A 223 24.71 0.61 6.70
CA GLU A 223 25.32 -0.32 7.65
C GLU A 223 24.83 0.08 9.06
N PRO A 224 24.92 -0.80 10.07
CA PRO A 224 24.63 -0.44 11.45
C PRO A 224 25.35 0.83 11.86
N GLU A 225 24.63 1.73 12.54
CA GLU A 225 25.16 2.99 13.09
C GLU A 225 25.53 4.08 12.05
N LEU A 226 25.37 3.85 10.75
CA LEU A 226 25.59 4.90 9.74
C LEU A 226 24.40 5.88 9.66
N ASP A 227 24.69 7.18 9.72
CA ASP A 227 23.69 8.25 9.55
C ASP A 227 22.94 8.19 8.19
N SER A 228 23.57 7.65 7.16
CA SER A 228 22.96 7.48 5.84
C SER A 228 21.80 6.47 5.83
N SER A 229 21.75 5.55 6.80
CA SER A 229 20.63 4.64 7.03
C SER A 229 19.34 5.40 7.36
N GLU A 230 19.42 6.45 8.18
CA GLU A 230 18.28 7.32 8.53
C GLU A 230 17.79 8.13 7.31
N ARG A 231 18.72 8.58 6.46
CA ARG A 231 18.39 9.30 5.22
C ARG A 231 17.68 8.38 4.22
N TYR A 232 18.13 7.13 4.11
CA TYR A 232 17.48 6.13 3.28
C TYR A 232 16.07 5.81 3.80
N LEU A 233 15.89 5.61 5.11
CA LEU A 233 14.57 5.41 5.71
C LEU A 233 13.66 6.61 5.45
N TYR A 234 14.16 7.85 5.55
CA TYR A 234 13.37 9.03 5.19
C TYR A 234 12.97 9.06 3.71
N TRP A 235 13.87 8.70 2.79
CA TRP A 235 13.54 8.55 1.37
C TRP A 235 12.48 7.47 1.15
N TYR A 236 12.58 6.33 1.85
CA TYR A 236 11.62 5.24 1.79
C TYR A 236 10.20 5.69 2.20
N LEU A 237 10.09 6.41 3.31
CA LEU A 237 8.82 6.92 3.84
C LEU A 237 8.20 8.04 3.00
N THR A 238 8.99 8.74 2.17
CA THR A 238 8.52 9.94 1.45
C THR A 238 8.50 9.75 -0.06
N ALA A 239 9.63 9.42 -0.68
CA ALA A 239 9.77 9.32 -2.13
C ALA A 239 9.28 7.97 -2.66
N TYR A 240 9.74 6.85 -2.09
CA TYR A 240 9.26 5.52 -2.49
C TYR A 240 7.76 5.38 -2.21
N ARG A 241 7.34 5.73 -0.98
CA ARG A 241 5.92 5.81 -0.63
C ARG A 241 5.12 6.61 -1.66
N ALA A 242 5.59 7.77 -2.13
CA ALA A 242 4.80 8.61 -3.04
C ALA A 242 4.56 7.96 -4.41
N GLN A 243 5.41 7.02 -4.82
CA GLN A 243 5.24 6.22 -6.03
C GLN A 243 4.28 5.04 -5.82
N GLU A 244 4.25 4.50 -4.60
CA GLU A 244 3.38 3.40 -4.23
C GLU A 244 1.98 3.91 -3.83
N ARG A 245 0.94 3.32 -4.42
CA ARG A 245 -0.46 3.66 -4.08
C ARG A 245 -0.95 2.88 -2.86
N ARG A 246 -0.24 1.81 -2.53
CA ARG A 246 -0.53 0.91 -1.43
C ARG A 246 0.24 1.24 -0.17
N ARG A 247 -0.20 0.57 0.88
CA ARG A 247 0.37 0.62 2.21
C ARG A 247 1.72 -0.14 2.24
N ILE A 248 2.85 0.57 2.20
CA ILE A 248 4.22 -0.03 2.18
C ILE A 248 4.63 -0.85 3.43
N PRO A 249 5.42 -1.93 3.30
CA PRO A 249 5.90 -2.70 4.44
C PRO A 249 6.81 -1.95 5.42
N LEU A 250 6.56 -2.08 6.73
CA LEU A 250 7.40 -1.55 7.81
C LEU A 250 7.53 -2.56 8.95
N ALA A 251 8.76 -2.79 9.43
CA ALA A 251 9.00 -3.63 10.60
C ALA A 251 8.49 -2.95 11.88
N ARG A 252 8.19 -3.74 12.92
CA ARG A 252 7.70 -3.22 14.20
C ARG A 252 8.73 -2.30 14.84
N GLU A 253 9.99 -2.72 14.81
CA GLU A 253 11.14 -2.02 15.35
C GLU A 253 11.33 -0.66 14.66
N THR A 254 11.11 -0.60 13.33
CA THR A 254 11.12 0.66 12.56
C THR A 254 9.97 1.58 12.99
N ILE A 255 8.76 1.03 13.18
CA ILE A 255 7.61 1.80 13.67
C ILE A 255 7.88 2.36 15.07
N ASP A 256 8.40 1.52 15.98
CA ASP A 256 8.74 1.90 17.35
C ASP A 256 9.83 2.99 17.36
N HIS A 257 10.86 2.86 16.51
CA HIS A 257 11.90 3.87 16.32
C HIS A 257 11.35 5.22 15.84
N LEU A 258 10.44 5.21 14.86
CA LEU A 258 9.82 6.41 14.30
C LEU A 258 8.85 7.09 15.28
N ASN A 259 8.16 6.29 16.11
CA ASN A 259 7.23 6.76 17.13
C ASN A 259 7.92 7.17 18.44
N GLN A 260 9.22 6.89 18.59
CA GLN A 260 9.98 7.30 19.77
C GLN A 260 9.91 8.83 19.97
N THR A 261 9.60 9.26 21.19
CA THR A 261 9.51 10.69 21.53
C THR A 261 10.89 11.32 21.67
N ILE A 262 11.09 12.46 21.03
CA ILE A 262 12.29 13.29 21.18
C ILE A 262 12.02 14.34 22.25
N VAL A 263 12.78 14.26 23.35
CA VAL A 263 12.74 15.25 24.42
C VAL A 263 13.55 16.48 24.00
N MET A 264 12.89 17.63 23.92
CA MET A 264 13.53 18.91 23.59
C MET A 264 13.71 19.74 24.86
N ALA A 265 14.95 20.14 25.15
CA ALA A 265 15.26 20.94 26.33
C ALA A 265 14.41 22.23 26.35
N GLY A 266 13.68 22.44 27.45
CA GLY A 266 12.83 23.61 27.66
C GLY A 266 11.42 23.52 27.08
N GLN A 267 11.02 22.39 26.47
CA GLN A 267 9.64 22.15 26.03
C GLN A 267 8.92 21.17 26.97
N THR A 268 7.61 21.37 27.16
CA THR A 268 6.79 20.51 28.03
C THR A 268 6.25 19.29 27.28
N TYR A 269 5.88 19.46 26.01
CA TYR A 269 5.35 18.39 25.16
C TYR A 269 6.41 17.94 24.16
N SER A 270 6.52 16.62 23.98
CA SER A 270 7.49 16.00 23.07
C SER A 270 6.83 15.60 21.74
N LEU A 271 7.62 15.60 20.67
CA LEU A 271 7.22 15.09 19.35
C LEU A 271 7.77 13.68 19.14
N THR A 272 7.09 12.89 18.32
CA THR A 272 7.71 11.66 17.80
C THR A 272 8.84 12.01 16.84
N ARG A 273 9.79 11.08 16.65
CA ARG A 273 10.94 11.28 15.75
C ARG A 273 10.51 11.64 14.34
N ILE A 274 9.51 10.93 13.79
CA ILE A 274 9.01 11.24 12.44
C ILE A 274 8.36 12.63 12.35
N MET A 275 7.59 13.06 13.37
CA MET A 275 7.03 14.40 13.40
C MET A 275 8.13 15.46 13.39
N TRP A 276 9.20 15.24 14.16
CA TRP A 276 10.36 16.13 14.18
C TRP A 276 11.03 16.20 12.81
N TRP A 277 11.29 15.06 12.15
CA TRP A 277 11.89 15.05 10.80
C TRP A 277 11.07 15.86 9.80
N ARG A 278 9.74 15.69 9.82
CA ARG A 278 8.82 16.39 8.93
C ARG A 278 8.76 17.89 9.20
N LEU A 279 8.74 18.29 10.48
CA LEU A 279 8.74 19.70 10.87
C LEU A 279 10.10 20.39 10.64
N ALA A 280 11.21 19.68 10.82
CA ALA A 280 12.55 20.21 10.56
C ALA A 280 12.72 20.59 9.07
N GLY A 281 12.08 19.86 8.16
CA GLY A 281 11.98 20.22 6.74
C GLY A 281 11.01 21.37 6.41
N ARG A 282 10.28 21.89 7.42
CA ARG A 282 9.24 22.93 7.28
C ARG A 282 9.42 24.07 8.31
N PRO A 283 10.45 24.92 8.16
CA PRO A 283 10.71 26.02 9.10
C PRO A 283 9.53 27.01 9.24
N ASP A 284 8.73 27.15 8.18
CA ASP A 284 7.51 27.94 8.12
C ASP A 284 6.42 27.46 9.08
N MET A 285 6.38 26.15 9.34
CA MET A 285 5.45 25.51 10.26
C MET A 285 6.04 25.41 11.66
N MET A 286 7.30 25.00 11.76
CA MET A 286 8.00 24.83 13.04
C MET A 286 7.96 26.10 13.89
N SER A 287 8.12 27.26 13.28
CA SER A 287 8.07 28.57 13.96
C SER A 287 6.68 28.97 14.48
N ARG A 288 5.61 28.27 14.08
CA ARG A 288 4.23 28.56 14.52
C ARG A 288 3.84 27.84 15.80
N PHE A 289 4.55 26.77 16.16
CA PHE A 289 4.20 25.93 17.29
C PHE A 289 5.03 26.29 18.54
N ASN A 290 4.34 26.40 19.67
CA ASN A 290 4.94 26.52 20.99
C ASN A 290 4.68 25.23 21.77
N PHE A 291 5.66 24.32 21.83
CA PHE A 291 5.51 23.02 22.49
C PHE A 291 5.56 23.08 24.03
N SER A 292 5.51 24.28 24.62
CA SER A 292 5.24 24.48 26.04
C SER A 292 3.77 24.83 26.30
N ASP A 293 3.01 25.16 25.25
CA ASP A 293 1.58 25.44 25.31
C ASP A 293 0.77 24.24 24.83
N ARG A 294 -0.26 23.88 25.59
CA ARG A 294 -1.08 22.69 25.31
C ARG A 294 -1.88 22.84 24.02
N ASP A 295 -2.53 23.97 23.82
CA ASP A 295 -3.39 24.19 22.65
C ASP A 295 -2.55 24.25 21.36
N SER A 296 -1.37 24.88 21.43
CA SER A 296 -0.41 24.86 20.33
C SER A 296 0.12 23.45 20.03
N TYR A 297 0.35 22.62 21.05
CA TYR A 297 0.70 21.21 20.85
C TYR A 297 -0.44 20.41 20.21
N LEU A 298 -1.68 20.62 20.66
CA LEU A 298 -2.87 20.00 20.05
C LEU A 298 -3.04 20.42 18.57
N ASP A 299 -2.73 21.68 18.24
CA ASP A 299 -2.73 22.15 16.85
C ASP A 299 -1.64 21.45 16.01
N ALA A 300 -0.46 21.18 16.59
CA ALA A 300 0.60 20.41 15.93
C ALA A 300 0.20 18.94 15.74
N LEU A 301 -0.44 18.32 16.74
CA LEU A 301 -0.98 16.97 16.61
C LEU A 301 -2.09 16.91 15.55
N PHE A 302 -3.01 17.88 15.53
CA PHE A 302 -4.05 17.95 14.51
C PHE A 302 -3.45 18.02 13.10
N TRP A 303 -2.45 18.89 12.89
CA TRP A 303 -1.72 18.95 11.62
C TRP A 303 -1.14 17.58 11.24
N TRP A 304 -0.46 16.92 12.19
CA TRP A 304 0.16 15.61 11.96
C TRP A 304 -0.87 14.57 11.55
N VAL A 305 -1.93 14.39 12.34
CA VAL A 305 -2.88 13.29 12.14
C VAL A 305 -3.86 13.54 11.00
N HIS A 306 -4.17 14.81 10.68
CA HIS A 306 -5.18 15.14 9.67
C HIS A 306 -4.56 15.38 8.29
N GLN A 307 -3.38 16.00 8.25
CA GLN A 307 -2.77 16.51 7.02
C GLN A 307 -1.55 15.68 6.60
N ASP A 308 -0.54 15.52 7.47
CA ASP A 308 0.75 14.95 7.03
C ASP A 308 0.77 13.41 7.04
N ALA A 309 0.46 12.78 8.18
CA ALA A 309 0.49 11.32 8.33
C ALA A 309 -0.46 10.62 7.35
N THR A 310 -1.68 11.17 7.16
CA THR A 310 -2.64 10.58 6.22
C THR A 310 -2.27 10.80 4.77
N HIS A 311 -1.66 11.94 4.41
CA HIS A 311 -1.18 12.13 3.05
C HIS A 311 -0.08 11.11 2.70
N MET A 312 0.70 10.71 3.70
CA MET A 312 1.71 9.65 3.57
C MET A 312 1.19 8.22 3.82
N TYR A 313 -0.09 8.02 4.15
CA TYR A 313 -0.72 6.71 4.38
C TYR A 313 -0.14 5.96 5.59
N PHE A 314 0.21 6.73 6.63
CA PHE A 314 0.76 6.25 7.90
C PHE A 314 -0.13 6.56 9.11
N GLU A 315 -1.36 6.99 8.90
CA GLU A 315 -2.37 7.20 9.95
C GLU A 315 -2.71 5.92 10.74
N ASP A 316 -2.34 4.76 10.20
CA ASP A 316 -2.50 3.44 10.80
C ASP A 316 -1.41 3.08 11.82
N VAL A 317 -0.17 3.59 11.66
CA VAL A 317 0.97 3.17 12.51
C VAL A 317 1.85 4.29 13.06
N LEU A 318 1.89 5.48 12.44
CA LEU A 318 2.68 6.62 12.90
C LEU A 318 1.83 7.67 13.64
N VAL A 319 0.62 7.28 14.04
CA VAL A 319 -0.24 8.01 14.99
C VAL A 319 -0.48 7.10 16.19
N THR A 320 0.21 7.40 17.28
CA THR A 320 0.15 6.62 18.52
C THR A 320 -1.22 6.76 19.19
N ASP A 321 -1.62 5.75 19.96
CA ASP A 321 -2.90 5.79 20.68
C ASP A 321 -2.96 6.94 21.69
N SER A 322 -1.83 7.28 22.33
CA SER A 322 -1.77 8.45 23.22
C SER A 322 -2.08 9.77 22.50
N GLN A 323 -1.65 9.92 21.24
CA GLN A 323 -1.96 11.11 20.43
C GLN A 323 -3.43 11.12 20.01
N ALA A 324 -3.95 9.97 19.57
CA ALA A 324 -5.35 9.82 19.20
C ALA A 324 -6.28 10.10 20.39
N ASP A 325 -5.94 9.59 21.57
CA ASP A 325 -6.68 9.79 22.82
C ASP A 325 -6.70 11.26 23.25
N MET A 326 -5.56 11.95 23.14
CA MET A 326 -5.46 13.37 23.44
C MET A 326 -6.37 14.21 22.53
N LEU A 327 -6.41 13.89 21.24
CA LEU A 327 -7.25 14.55 20.24
C LEU A 327 -8.73 14.16 20.34
N ARG A 328 -9.04 12.94 20.80
CA ARG A 328 -10.40 12.47 21.10
C ARG A 328 -10.98 13.09 22.38
N GLY A 329 -10.13 13.63 23.25
CA GLY A 329 -10.54 14.35 24.44
C GLY A 329 -11.55 15.46 24.14
N VAL A 330 -12.52 15.64 25.04
CA VAL A 330 -13.52 16.71 24.97
C VAL A 330 -13.11 17.80 25.96
N HIS A 331 -13.15 19.07 25.51
CA HIS A 331 -12.89 20.20 26.38
C HIS A 331 -13.83 20.18 27.59
N PRO A 332 -13.35 20.36 28.82
CA PRO A 332 -14.20 20.12 29.99
C PRO A 332 -15.46 20.98 30.09
N SER A 333 -15.41 22.22 29.60
CA SER A 333 -16.59 23.10 29.52
C SER A 333 -17.69 22.61 28.56
N ARG A 334 -17.38 21.62 27.71
CA ARG A 334 -18.26 21.05 26.69
C ARG A 334 -18.71 19.63 27.02
N ARG A 335 -18.22 19.01 28.09
CA ARG A 335 -18.53 17.61 28.43
C ARG A 335 -20.00 17.34 28.74
N LEU A 336 -20.73 18.38 29.14
CA LEU A 336 -22.17 18.32 29.43
C LEU A 336 -23.03 18.83 28.26
N ASP A 337 -22.41 19.20 27.11
CA ASP A 337 -23.14 19.55 25.90
C ASP A 337 -23.72 18.26 25.28
N ALA A 338 -24.93 18.33 24.70
CA ALA A 338 -25.46 17.22 23.92
C ALA A 338 -24.56 16.99 22.70
N TRP A 339 -24.14 15.75 22.44
CA TRP A 339 -23.23 15.41 21.34
C TRP A 339 -21.91 16.20 21.43
N PRO A 340 -21.11 16.00 22.49
CA PRO A 340 -19.90 16.78 22.70
C PRO A 340 -18.87 16.52 21.60
N LEU A 341 -18.22 17.59 21.15
CA LEU A 341 -17.16 17.55 20.15
C LEU A 341 -15.80 17.34 20.84
N SER A 342 -14.98 16.44 20.29
CA SER A 342 -13.57 16.33 20.66
C SER A 342 -12.75 17.49 20.13
N TYR A 343 -11.55 17.69 20.68
CA TYR A 343 -10.57 18.65 20.16
C TYR A 343 -10.35 18.49 18.65
N PHE A 344 -10.24 17.24 18.18
CA PHE A 344 -10.12 16.95 16.75
C PHE A 344 -11.35 17.42 15.97
N THR A 345 -12.55 17.03 16.37
CA THR A 345 -13.78 17.36 15.62
C THR A 345 -14.03 18.88 15.54
N GLU A 346 -13.75 19.62 16.62
CA GLU A 346 -13.83 21.08 16.59
C GLU A 346 -12.81 21.70 15.62
N ARG A 347 -11.59 21.17 15.58
CA ARG A 347 -10.55 21.66 14.69
C ARG A 347 -10.80 21.26 13.24
N PHE A 348 -11.27 20.04 13.01
CA PHE A 348 -11.71 19.53 11.72
C PHE A 348 -12.80 20.41 11.11
N PHE A 349 -13.80 20.81 11.91
CA PHE A 349 -14.81 21.78 11.47
C PHE A 349 -14.20 23.13 11.08
N LYS A 350 -13.28 23.67 11.89
CA LYS A 350 -12.60 24.94 11.58
C LYS A 350 -11.80 24.84 10.27
N ASP A 351 -11.15 23.71 10.02
CA ASP A 351 -10.34 23.43 8.82
C ASP A 351 -11.17 22.98 7.59
N SER A 352 -12.49 22.82 7.75
CA SER A 352 -13.42 22.40 6.70
C SER A 352 -14.46 23.49 6.37
N PRO A 353 -14.11 24.53 5.59
CA PRO A 353 -15.02 25.62 5.21
C PRO A 353 -16.36 25.15 4.64
N GLN A 354 -16.33 24.05 3.88
CA GLN A 354 -17.50 23.43 3.28
C GLN A 354 -18.52 22.94 4.31
N LEU A 355 -18.13 22.69 5.57
CA LEU A 355 -19.01 22.25 6.66
C LEU A 355 -19.49 23.39 7.57
N HIS A 356 -19.04 24.64 7.38
CA HIS A 356 -19.31 25.76 8.30
C HIS A 356 -20.80 26.08 8.51
N PHE A 357 -21.66 25.58 7.62
CA PHE A 357 -23.11 25.71 7.75
C PHE A 357 -23.73 24.87 8.86
N LEU A 358 -23.01 23.87 9.38
CA LEU A 358 -23.52 22.96 10.41
C LEU A 358 -23.67 23.62 11.79
N LYS A 359 -23.30 24.88 12.01
CA LYS A 359 -23.54 25.63 13.27
C LYS A 359 -23.29 24.80 14.57
N PRO A 360 -22.05 24.33 14.85
CA PRO A 360 -21.73 23.45 15.99
C PRO A 360 -21.96 24.07 17.38
N GLY A 361 -22.38 25.33 17.45
CA GLY A 361 -22.91 25.93 18.68
C GLY A 361 -24.25 25.31 19.13
N THR A 362 -24.99 24.63 18.25
CA THR A 362 -26.24 23.93 18.58
C THR A 362 -26.02 22.42 18.68
N ALA A 363 -26.86 21.72 19.44
CA ALA A 363 -26.80 20.25 19.55
C ALA A 363 -27.03 19.55 18.20
N GLU A 364 -27.95 20.08 17.39
CA GLU A 364 -28.22 19.58 16.03
C GLU A 364 -26.96 19.70 15.17
N GLY A 365 -26.29 20.84 15.25
CA GLY A 365 -25.09 21.09 14.49
C GLY A 365 -23.94 20.15 14.85
N ARG A 366 -23.78 19.86 16.15
CA ARG A 366 -22.79 18.88 16.62
C ARG A 366 -23.15 17.47 16.16
N LYS A 367 -24.41 17.05 16.32
CA LYS A 367 -24.91 15.74 15.85
C LYS A 367 -24.67 15.55 14.35
N LEU A 368 -25.03 16.54 13.53
CA LEU A 368 -24.83 16.51 12.08
C LEU A 368 -23.35 16.47 11.68
N LEU A 369 -22.48 17.19 12.40
CA LEU A 369 -21.04 17.13 12.16
C LEU A 369 -20.48 15.73 12.44
N LEU A 370 -20.91 15.10 13.54
CA LEU A 370 -20.50 13.73 13.88
C LEU A 370 -21.01 12.73 12.82
N LEU A 371 -22.27 12.83 12.41
CA LEU A 371 -22.85 12.02 11.33
C LEU A 371 -22.09 12.19 10.01
N ALA A 372 -21.73 13.43 9.65
CA ALA A 372 -20.90 13.72 8.48
C ALA A 372 -19.52 13.07 8.57
N MET A 373 -18.93 12.98 9.78
CA MET A 373 -17.67 12.26 9.99
C MET A 373 -17.82 10.74 9.82
N LEU A 374 -18.93 10.14 10.26
CA LEU A 374 -19.20 8.71 10.04
C LEU A 374 -19.36 8.39 8.55
N VAL A 375 -20.02 9.25 7.77
CA VAL A 375 -20.08 9.07 6.31
C VAL A 375 -18.69 9.22 5.68
N ARG A 376 -17.92 10.25 6.07
CA ARG A 376 -16.52 10.45 5.61
C ARG A 376 -15.59 9.29 5.98
N ALA A 377 -15.89 8.56 7.05
CA ALA A 377 -15.09 7.41 7.46
C ALA A 377 -15.08 6.27 6.42
N ALA A 378 -15.99 6.26 5.45
CA ALA A 378 -15.93 5.35 4.31
C ALA A 378 -14.65 5.53 3.46
N ARG A 379 -14.08 6.75 3.42
CA ARG A 379 -12.81 7.05 2.75
C ARG A 379 -11.66 7.30 3.73
N ARG A 380 -11.99 7.75 4.94
CA ARG A 380 -11.05 8.18 5.99
C ARG A 380 -11.41 7.52 7.32
N PRO A 381 -11.27 6.18 7.44
CA PRO A 381 -11.70 5.47 8.65
C PRO A 381 -10.92 5.89 9.90
N ASP A 382 -9.72 6.47 9.74
CA ASP A 382 -8.93 7.07 10.82
C ASP A 382 -9.69 8.13 11.61
N LEU A 383 -10.64 8.85 11.00
CA LEU A 383 -11.45 9.88 11.67
C LEU A 383 -12.16 9.35 12.90
N LEU A 384 -12.57 8.07 12.88
CA LEU A 384 -13.28 7.43 13.99
C LEU A 384 -12.41 7.26 15.24
N ARG A 385 -11.08 7.27 15.11
CA ARG A 385 -10.14 7.25 16.25
C ARG A 385 -10.23 8.52 17.10
N TYR A 386 -10.68 9.63 16.51
CA TYR A 386 -10.70 10.95 17.13
C TYR A 386 -12.09 11.43 17.55
N VAL A 387 -13.14 10.68 17.26
CA VAL A 387 -14.52 10.97 17.70
C VAL A 387 -14.79 10.25 19.03
N PRO A 388 -15.51 10.85 20.00
CA PRO A 388 -15.86 10.16 21.24
C PRO A 388 -16.58 8.83 20.97
N ARG A 389 -16.05 7.72 21.50
CA ARG A 389 -16.57 6.36 21.24
C ARG A 389 -18.03 6.20 21.67
N THR A 390 -18.42 6.86 22.76
CA THR A 390 -19.81 6.90 23.26
C THR A 390 -20.75 7.58 22.27
N ALA A 391 -20.29 8.62 21.56
CA ALA A 391 -21.08 9.29 20.55
C ALA A 391 -21.24 8.42 19.30
N ILE A 392 -20.18 7.73 18.84
CA ILE A 392 -20.26 6.78 17.72
C ILE A 392 -21.27 5.68 18.02
N ARG A 393 -21.17 5.04 19.20
CA ARG A 393 -22.11 3.98 19.61
C ARG A 393 -23.55 4.50 19.61
N ARG A 394 -23.80 5.64 20.26
CA ARG A 394 -25.15 6.23 20.31
C ARG A 394 -25.71 6.57 18.93
N LEU A 395 -24.89 6.95 17.94
CA LEU A 395 -25.35 7.22 16.56
C LEU A 395 -25.67 5.95 15.77
N LEU A 396 -25.10 4.80 16.16
CA LEU A 396 -25.26 3.51 15.49
C LEU A 396 -26.22 2.56 16.23
N ASP A 397 -26.54 2.85 17.49
CA ASP A 397 -27.52 2.09 18.28
C ASP A 397 -28.92 2.23 17.63
N PRO A 398 -29.68 1.14 17.49
CA PRO A 398 -31.01 1.19 16.92
C PRO A 398 -31.97 1.99 17.82
N GLY A 399 -32.79 2.85 17.20
CA GLY A 399 -33.90 3.51 17.89
C GLY A 399 -35.06 2.55 18.19
N GLU A 400 -36.15 3.07 18.73
CA GLU A 400 -37.37 2.27 19.02
C GLU A 400 -37.99 1.63 17.77
N ASP A 401 -37.79 2.24 16.60
CA ASP A 401 -38.21 1.77 15.28
C ASP A 401 -37.20 0.79 14.63
N GLY A 402 -36.09 0.48 15.31
CA GLY A 402 -35.01 -0.35 14.81
C GLY A 402 -34.01 0.37 13.89
N ILE A 403 -34.23 1.66 13.58
CA ILE A 403 -33.38 2.45 12.68
C ILE A 403 -32.46 3.34 13.51
N ASN A 404 -31.15 3.33 13.23
CA ASN A 404 -30.18 4.19 13.89
C ASN A 404 -30.05 5.57 13.22
N GLU A 405 -29.39 6.52 13.90
CA GLU A 405 -29.25 7.90 13.41
C GLU A 405 -28.42 8.01 12.13
N LEU A 406 -27.40 7.16 11.96
CA LEU A 406 -26.61 7.14 10.73
C LEU A 406 -27.45 6.68 9.54
N GLU A 407 -28.25 5.64 9.69
CA GLU A 407 -29.16 5.13 8.66
C GLU A 407 -30.19 6.20 8.25
N ARG A 408 -30.81 6.88 9.22
CA ARG A 408 -31.72 8.00 8.95
C ARG A 408 -31.03 9.12 8.18
N PHE A 409 -29.82 9.48 8.59
CA PHE A 409 -29.04 10.53 7.93
C PHE A 409 -28.69 10.16 6.50
N VAL A 410 -28.15 8.97 6.27
CA VAL A 410 -27.80 8.46 4.93
C VAL A 410 -29.03 8.38 4.03
N GLY A 411 -30.17 7.88 4.55
CA GLY A 411 -31.44 7.88 3.83
C GLY A 411 -31.87 9.28 3.41
N ALA A 412 -31.75 10.27 4.30
CA ALA A 412 -32.07 11.66 3.99
C ALA A 412 -31.12 12.29 2.95
N LEU A 413 -29.82 11.97 2.99
CA LEU A 413 -28.86 12.41 1.96
C LEU A 413 -29.22 11.84 0.58
N ARG A 414 -29.57 10.55 0.51
CA ARG A 414 -29.95 9.88 -0.73
C ARG A 414 -31.25 10.46 -1.29
N ALA A 415 -32.25 10.67 -0.43
CA ALA A 415 -33.50 11.33 -0.82
C ALA A 415 -33.27 12.75 -1.35
N ALA A 416 -32.37 13.53 -0.73
CA ALA A 416 -32.02 14.87 -1.20
C ALA A 416 -31.32 14.86 -2.57
N ARG A 417 -30.53 13.83 -2.91
CA ARG A 417 -29.92 13.65 -4.25
C ARG A 417 -30.93 13.18 -5.30
N ALA A 418 -31.92 12.40 -4.86
CA ALA A 418 -32.98 11.84 -5.70
C ALA A 418 -34.19 12.79 -5.85
N ALA A 419 -34.13 14.02 -5.34
CA ALA A 419 -35.26 14.96 -5.35
C ALA A 419 -35.79 15.29 -6.75
N ASP A 420 -34.94 15.17 -7.78
CA ASP A 420 -35.29 15.39 -9.20
C ASP A 420 -35.63 14.08 -9.95
N THR A 421 -35.67 12.93 -9.27
CA THR A 421 -35.99 11.62 -9.86
C THR A 421 -37.37 11.14 -9.40
N ASP A 422 -38.19 10.61 -10.31
CA ASP A 422 -39.55 10.12 -10.02
C ASP A 422 -39.59 8.84 -9.14
N THR A 423 -38.44 8.26 -8.79
CA THR A 423 -38.34 7.02 -8.02
C THR A 423 -37.57 7.27 -6.71
N PRO A 424 -38.17 7.02 -5.53
CA PRO A 424 -37.45 7.13 -4.27
C PRO A 424 -36.30 6.11 -4.22
N PRO A 425 -35.16 6.42 -3.57
CA PRO A 425 -34.04 5.50 -3.47
C PRO A 425 -34.42 4.27 -2.64
N ASP A 426 -33.99 3.09 -3.08
CA ASP A 426 -34.22 1.84 -2.35
C ASP A 426 -33.67 1.91 -0.92
N PRO A 427 -34.32 1.29 0.09
CA PRO A 427 -33.80 1.24 1.45
C PRO A 427 -32.37 0.70 1.50
N LEU A 428 -31.50 1.30 2.33
CA LEU A 428 -30.12 0.88 2.51
C LEU A 428 -29.89 0.58 4.00
N PRO A 429 -30.07 -0.68 4.44
CA PRO A 429 -29.88 -1.07 5.83
C PRO A 429 -28.44 -0.80 6.27
N LEU A 430 -28.28 -0.07 7.37
CA LEU A 430 -26.99 0.38 7.87
C LEU A 430 -26.86 0.13 9.38
N SER A 431 -27.09 -1.12 9.78
CA SER A 431 -26.83 -1.57 11.15
C SER A 431 -25.36 -1.37 11.54
N TYR A 432 -25.09 -1.39 12.86
CA TYR A 432 -23.72 -1.36 13.39
C TYR A 432 -22.81 -2.37 12.69
N ASP A 433 -23.28 -3.62 12.54
CA ASP A 433 -22.50 -4.70 11.95
C ASP A 433 -22.22 -4.50 10.46
N ARG A 434 -23.22 -4.01 9.69
CA ARG A 434 -23.03 -3.71 8.27
C ARG A 434 -22.05 -2.56 8.07
N TYR A 435 -22.15 -1.51 8.89
CA TYR A 435 -21.22 -0.40 8.86
C TYR A 435 -19.80 -0.81 9.27
N ALA A 436 -19.66 -1.61 10.34
CA ALA A 436 -18.37 -2.15 10.77
C ALA A 436 -17.73 -3.03 9.68
N ALA A 437 -18.51 -3.87 9.00
CA ALA A 437 -18.01 -4.69 7.90
C ALA A 437 -17.58 -3.86 6.68
N ALA A 438 -18.32 -2.80 6.34
CA ALA A 438 -17.92 -1.88 5.29
C ALA A 438 -16.58 -1.19 5.62
N LEU A 439 -16.34 -0.83 6.88
CA LEU A 439 -15.06 -0.28 7.33
C LEU A 439 -13.91 -1.29 7.27
N ARG A 440 -14.18 -2.59 7.48
CA ARG A 440 -13.14 -3.64 7.36
C ARG A 440 -12.63 -3.79 5.93
N LEU A 441 -13.48 -3.54 4.91
CA LEU A 441 -13.04 -3.43 3.51
C LEU A 441 -12.08 -2.24 3.27
N GLN A 442 -12.04 -1.29 4.19
CA GLN A 442 -11.08 -0.17 4.24
C GLN A 442 -10.00 -0.38 5.32
N PHE A 443 -9.76 -1.63 5.72
CA PHE A 443 -8.75 -2.06 6.67
C PHE A 443 -8.90 -1.49 8.09
N PHE A 444 -10.11 -1.09 8.50
CA PHE A 444 -10.37 -0.55 9.82
C PHE A 444 -11.41 -1.37 10.58
N ASP A 445 -11.08 -1.72 11.82
CA ASP A 445 -11.96 -2.45 12.71
C ASP A 445 -12.60 -1.51 13.74
N LEU A 446 -13.92 -1.38 13.66
CA LEU A 446 -14.69 -0.45 14.50
C LEU A 446 -14.72 -0.86 15.98
N ASP A 447 -14.64 -2.17 16.26
CA ASP A 447 -14.70 -2.71 17.62
C ASP A 447 -13.42 -2.37 18.41
N SER A 448 -12.25 -2.58 17.79
CA SER A 448 -10.95 -2.24 18.36
C SER A 448 -10.52 -0.79 18.15
N TYR A 449 -11.17 -0.05 17.24
CA TYR A 449 -10.76 1.28 16.76
C TYR A 449 -9.33 1.30 16.20
N SER A 450 -8.94 0.24 15.51
CA SER A 450 -7.59 0.05 14.98
C SER A 450 -7.60 -0.40 13.53
N PHE A 451 -6.48 -0.17 12.85
CA PHE A 451 -6.28 -0.68 11.49
C PHE A 451 -5.83 -2.14 11.52
N LEU A 452 -6.31 -2.91 10.54
CA LEU A 452 -6.01 -4.33 10.35
C LEU A 452 -4.67 -4.56 9.62
N THR A 453 -3.91 -3.50 9.33
CA THR A 453 -2.67 -3.53 8.53
C THR A 453 -1.46 -4.03 9.31
N ARG A 454 -1.65 -4.50 10.55
CA ARG A 454 -0.58 -5.02 11.40
C ARG A 454 -0.72 -6.52 11.57
N SER A 455 0.37 -7.24 11.31
CA SER A 455 0.51 -8.65 11.67
C SER A 455 0.50 -8.85 13.20
N PRO A 456 0.29 -10.08 13.70
CA PRO A 456 0.40 -10.39 15.13
C PRO A 456 1.74 -10.00 15.76
N ALA A 457 2.83 -10.08 14.97
CA ALA A 457 4.16 -9.66 15.39
C ALA A 457 4.34 -8.12 15.44
N GLY A 458 3.38 -7.36 14.92
CA GLY A 458 3.36 -5.89 14.95
C GLY A 458 3.95 -5.21 13.71
N HIS A 459 4.47 -5.98 12.75
CA HIS A 459 4.90 -5.47 11.43
C HIS A 459 3.69 -5.02 10.62
N ARG A 460 3.87 -3.97 9.81
CA ARG A 460 2.80 -3.35 9.04
C ARG A 460 2.99 -3.56 7.55
N PHE A 461 1.96 -4.05 6.86
CA PHE A 461 1.91 -4.25 5.42
C PHE A 461 0.46 -4.51 4.98
N GLU A 462 0.12 -4.24 3.72
CA GLU A 462 -1.28 -4.28 3.28
C GLU A 462 -1.89 -5.69 3.33
N ALA A 463 -1.13 -6.73 2.96
CA ALA A 463 -1.61 -8.11 2.99
C ALA A 463 -2.10 -8.57 4.37
N ALA A 464 -1.57 -8.00 5.46
CA ALA A 464 -2.04 -8.32 6.82
C ALA A 464 -3.52 -7.93 7.05
N ALA A 465 -4.02 -6.93 6.33
CA ALA A 465 -5.41 -6.49 6.44
C ALA A 465 -6.37 -7.28 5.55
N LEU A 466 -5.86 -8.01 4.57
CA LEU A 466 -6.69 -8.76 3.63
C LEU A 466 -7.24 -10.03 4.29
N PRO A 467 -8.51 -10.37 4.06
CA PRO A 467 -9.08 -11.61 4.57
C PRO A 467 -8.42 -12.80 3.87
N ARG A 468 -8.15 -13.86 4.63
CA ARG A 468 -7.65 -15.11 4.05
C ARG A 468 -8.75 -15.75 3.20
N PRO A 469 -8.45 -16.17 1.96
CA PRO A 469 -9.43 -16.80 1.10
C PRO A 469 -9.54 -18.30 1.46
N ASP A 470 -10.09 -18.57 2.64
CA ASP A 470 -10.26 -19.92 3.19
C ASP A 470 -11.54 -20.63 2.68
N GLN A 471 -12.40 -19.91 1.96
CA GLN A 471 -13.65 -20.46 1.43
C GLN A 471 -13.44 -20.99 0.00
N GLY A 472 -13.94 -22.20 -0.26
CA GLY A 472 -13.91 -22.83 -1.59
C GLY A 472 -13.27 -24.21 -1.58
N GLU A 473 -13.22 -24.84 -2.75
CA GLU A 473 -12.52 -26.11 -2.94
C GLU A 473 -11.00 -25.88 -2.94
N GLU A 474 -10.27 -26.65 -2.13
CA GLU A 474 -8.81 -26.67 -2.16
C GLU A 474 -8.32 -27.35 -3.44
N VAL A 475 -7.56 -26.63 -4.26
CA VAL A 475 -6.98 -27.15 -5.51
C VAL A 475 -5.58 -27.72 -5.28
N ASP A 476 -5.08 -28.51 -6.23
CA ASP A 476 -3.74 -29.08 -6.12
C ASP A 476 -2.66 -28.02 -6.42
N VAL A 477 -2.88 -27.15 -7.41
CA VAL A 477 -1.97 -26.07 -7.77
C VAL A 477 -2.73 -24.78 -8.08
N GLN A 478 -2.30 -23.67 -7.48
CA GLN A 478 -2.72 -22.32 -7.84
C GLN A 478 -1.58 -21.59 -8.54
N ILE A 479 -1.78 -21.20 -9.80
CA ILE A 479 -0.81 -20.37 -10.54
C ILE A 479 -1.14 -18.90 -10.34
N ILE A 480 -0.15 -18.11 -9.91
CA ILE A 480 -0.27 -16.68 -9.61
C ILE A 480 0.67 -15.93 -10.56
N GLY A 481 0.12 -15.11 -11.46
CA GLY A 481 0.93 -14.35 -12.42
C GLY A 481 0.08 -13.47 -13.33
N PRO A 482 0.69 -12.71 -14.25
CA PRO A 482 -0.01 -11.72 -15.07
C PRO A 482 -0.79 -12.36 -16.24
N LEU A 483 -1.79 -13.16 -15.92
CA LEU A 483 -2.66 -13.88 -16.86
C LEU A 483 -3.38 -12.92 -17.82
N ALA A 484 -3.83 -11.77 -17.34
CA ALA A 484 -4.58 -10.77 -18.12
C ALA A 484 -3.70 -9.91 -19.04
N LYS A 485 -2.37 -9.88 -18.83
CA LYS A 485 -1.47 -8.91 -19.49
C LYS A 485 -0.89 -9.43 -20.81
N ALA A 486 -0.76 -8.52 -21.76
CA ALA A 486 -0.13 -8.77 -23.06
C ALA A 486 1.40 -8.59 -23.02
N SER A 487 2.07 -9.32 -22.13
CA SER A 487 3.54 -9.33 -22.01
C SER A 487 4.12 -10.73 -22.25
N GLY A 488 5.44 -10.83 -22.47
CA GLY A 488 6.12 -12.12 -22.59
C GLY A 488 5.98 -13.00 -21.33
N LEU A 489 6.04 -12.40 -20.14
CA LEU A 489 5.76 -13.09 -18.88
C LEU A 489 4.29 -13.54 -18.79
N GLY A 490 3.34 -12.72 -19.25
CA GLY A 490 1.93 -13.10 -19.32
C GLY A 490 1.68 -14.26 -20.29
N GLN A 491 2.35 -14.27 -21.44
CA GLN A 491 2.31 -15.40 -22.39
C GLN A 491 2.84 -16.68 -21.74
N ALA A 492 4.02 -16.62 -21.13
CA ALA A 492 4.60 -17.76 -20.41
C ALA A 492 3.68 -18.26 -19.27
N THR A 493 3.05 -17.35 -18.52
CA THR A 493 2.11 -17.69 -17.44
C THR A 493 0.90 -18.46 -17.98
N ARG A 494 0.31 -18.00 -19.10
CA ARG A 494 -0.82 -18.69 -19.74
C ARG A 494 -0.42 -20.05 -20.31
N GLN A 495 0.75 -20.16 -20.92
CA GLN A 495 1.27 -21.44 -21.39
C GLN A 495 1.51 -22.41 -20.23
N SER A 496 2.10 -21.93 -19.12
CA SER A 496 2.23 -22.71 -17.88
C SER A 496 0.87 -23.16 -17.34
N ALA A 497 -0.17 -22.31 -17.38
CA ALA A 497 -1.52 -22.70 -16.98
C ALA A 497 -2.08 -23.83 -17.87
N ASP A 498 -1.88 -23.77 -19.19
CA ASP A 498 -2.30 -24.82 -20.11
C ASP A 498 -1.50 -26.12 -19.95
N ILE A 499 -0.19 -26.03 -19.70
CA ILE A 499 0.67 -27.15 -19.33
C ILE A 499 0.12 -27.82 -18.08
N LEU A 500 -0.16 -27.04 -17.03
CA LEU A 500 -0.69 -27.52 -15.76
C LEU A 500 -2.04 -28.23 -15.94
N ARG A 501 -2.97 -27.68 -16.74
CA ARG A 501 -4.25 -28.33 -17.06
C ARG A 501 -4.05 -29.69 -17.75
N ALA A 502 -3.04 -29.82 -18.60
CA ALA A 502 -2.71 -31.07 -19.27
C ALA A 502 -2.13 -32.16 -18.34
N THR A 503 -1.78 -31.82 -17.08
CA THR A 503 -1.27 -32.79 -16.09
C THR A 503 -2.38 -33.65 -15.45
N GLY A 504 -3.64 -33.22 -15.55
CA GLY A 504 -4.79 -33.82 -14.88
C GLY A 504 -4.96 -33.43 -13.41
N LEU A 505 -4.14 -32.52 -12.89
CA LEU A 505 -4.29 -31.94 -11.55
C LEU A 505 -5.42 -30.89 -11.52
N ARG A 506 -5.97 -30.61 -10.34
CA ARG A 506 -6.93 -29.51 -10.15
C ARG A 506 -6.16 -28.19 -10.07
N ILE A 507 -6.43 -27.28 -10.99
CA ILE A 507 -5.68 -26.03 -11.17
C ILE A 507 -6.59 -24.82 -10.99
N ARG A 508 -6.08 -23.79 -10.32
CA ARG A 508 -6.68 -22.44 -10.29
C ARG A 508 -5.72 -21.43 -10.90
N GLY A 509 -6.21 -20.54 -11.76
CA GLY A 509 -5.44 -19.41 -12.30
C GLY A 509 -5.84 -18.09 -11.64
N VAL A 510 -4.88 -17.41 -11.01
CA VAL A 510 -5.11 -16.12 -10.35
C VAL A 510 -4.25 -15.04 -10.98
N ASP A 511 -4.87 -13.93 -11.32
CA ASP A 511 -4.17 -12.80 -11.93
C ASP A 511 -3.39 -11.99 -10.89
N PHE A 512 -2.16 -11.64 -11.25
CA PHE A 512 -1.31 -10.72 -10.51
C PHE A 512 -0.65 -9.75 -11.47
N ASP A 513 -0.90 -8.46 -11.28
CA ASP A 513 -0.49 -7.43 -12.23
C ASP A 513 0.40 -6.32 -11.67
N LEU A 514 0.77 -6.41 -10.38
CA LEU A 514 1.58 -5.37 -9.76
C LEU A 514 2.92 -5.27 -10.48
N ASP A 515 3.25 -4.05 -10.88
CA ASP A 515 4.48 -3.71 -11.61
C ASP A 515 4.55 -4.24 -13.07
N ASN A 516 3.42 -4.60 -13.67
CA ASN A 516 3.35 -4.92 -15.09
C ASN A 516 2.61 -3.81 -15.89
N PRO A 517 3.34 -2.91 -16.58
CA PRO A 517 2.76 -1.79 -17.31
C PRO A 517 2.09 -2.19 -18.63
N ALA A 518 2.14 -3.47 -19.03
CA ALA A 518 1.56 -3.92 -20.29
C ALA A 518 0.03 -3.74 -20.32
N PRO A 519 -0.56 -3.47 -21.49
CA PRO A 519 -2.01 -3.37 -21.62
C PRO A 519 -2.70 -4.72 -21.36
N GLU A 520 -3.93 -4.63 -20.85
CA GLU A 520 -4.87 -5.75 -20.78
C GLU A 520 -5.53 -6.00 -22.14
N GLY A 521 -6.05 -7.21 -22.35
CA GLY A 521 -7.07 -7.44 -23.40
C GLY A 521 -6.60 -8.01 -24.75
N PHE A 522 -5.39 -8.58 -24.85
CA PHE A 522 -4.99 -9.36 -26.03
C PHE A 522 -5.15 -10.88 -25.88
N SER A 523 -5.66 -11.37 -24.74
CA SER A 523 -5.90 -12.79 -24.50
C SER A 523 -7.38 -13.05 -24.19
N THR A 524 -7.98 -14.00 -24.91
CA THR A 524 -9.42 -14.26 -24.88
C THR A 524 -9.82 -15.49 -24.05
N ASP A 525 -8.89 -16.20 -23.42
CA ASP A 525 -9.17 -17.59 -22.97
C ASP A 525 -8.59 -18.00 -21.60
N SER A 526 -8.11 -17.07 -20.77
CA SER A 526 -7.70 -17.41 -19.40
C SER A 526 -8.88 -17.40 -18.43
N GLN A 527 -9.26 -18.57 -17.91
CA GLN A 527 -10.07 -18.68 -16.69
C GLN A 527 -9.28 -18.05 -15.53
N ILE A 528 -9.57 -16.78 -15.25
CA ILE A 528 -9.05 -16.05 -14.09
C ILE A 528 -10.08 -16.20 -12.97
N GLU A 529 -9.62 -16.64 -11.82
CA GLU A 529 -10.40 -16.85 -10.61
C GLU A 529 -9.85 -15.99 -9.47
N ALA A 530 -10.66 -15.80 -8.42
CA ALA A 530 -10.19 -15.19 -7.18
C ALA A 530 -9.22 -16.14 -6.44
N TYR A 531 -8.36 -15.57 -5.59
CA TYR A 531 -7.52 -16.36 -4.68
C TYR A 531 -8.38 -17.35 -3.85
N GLY A 532 -7.81 -18.51 -3.53
CA GLY A 532 -8.43 -19.52 -2.67
C GLY A 532 -7.44 -20.53 -2.10
N PRO A 533 -7.91 -21.58 -1.41
CA PRO A 533 -7.03 -22.59 -0.82
C PRO A 533 -6.33 -23.42 -1.90
N ALA A 534 -5.05 -23.71 -1.72
CA ALA A 534 -4.25 -24.54 -2.62
C ALA A 534 -3.11 -25.23 -1.87
N LYS A 535 -2.76 -26.45 -2.28
CA LYS A 535 -1.61 -27.20 -1.72
C LYS A 535 -0.27 -26.63 -2.19
N ILE A 536 -0.20 -26.24 -3.46
CA ILE A 536 0.98 -25.66 -4.10
C ILE A 536 0.61 -24.31 -4.72
N ASN A 537 1.42 -23.29 -4.48
CA ASN A 537 1.39 -22.06 -5.26
C ASN A 537 2.55 -22.06 -6.25
N LEU A 538 2.24 -21.92 -7.54
CA LEU A 538 3.22 -21.61 -8.57
C LEU A 538 3.18 -20.10 -8.85
N ILE A 539 4.11 -19.37 -8.24
CA ILE A 539 4.27 -17.93 -8.35
C ILE A 539 5.06 -17.64 -9.63
N HIS A 540 4.33 -17.39 -10.71
CA HIS A 540 4.88 -17.17 -12.05
C HIS A 540 5.27 -15.70 -12.25
N LEU A 541 6.11 -15.21 -11.34
CA LEU A 541 6.70 -13.87 -11.31
C LEU A 541 8.22 -14.02 -11.22
N ASN A 542 8.97 -13.09 -11.79
CA ASN A 542 10.40 -13.05 -11.56
C ASN A 542 10.73 -12.77 -10.07
N ALA A 543 11.94 -13.12 -9.66
CA ALA A 543 12.37 -13.10 -8.25
C ALA A 543 12.21 -11.72 -7.61
N GLU A 544 12.52 -10.65 -8.36
CA GLU A 544 12.38 -9.28 -7.90
C GLU A 544 10.91 -8.94 -7.58
N SER A 545 9.93 -9.47 -8.32
CA SER A 545 8.51 -9.13 -8.12
C SER A 545 7.81 -10.02 -7.10
N THR A 546 8.42 -11.14 -6.73
CA THR A 546 7.87 -12.10 -5.74
C THR A 546 7.55 -11.43 -4.39
N PRO A 547 8.43 -10.59 -3.77
CA PRO A 547 8.11 -9.91 -2.52
C PRO A 547 6.86 -9.01 -2.59
N LEU A 548 6.49 -8.49 -3.77
CA LEU A 548 5.29 -7.67 -3.93
C LEU A 548 4.01 -8.51 -3.77
N ALA A 549 4.03 -9.78 -4.17
CA ALA A 549 2.92 -10.70 -3.96
C ALA A 549 2.66 -10.91 -2.45
N TYR A 550 3.71 -11.13 -1.67
CA TYR A 550 3.62 -11.24 -0.21
C TYR A 550 3.22 -9.91 0.46
N ALA A 551 3.68 -8.77 -0.05
CA ALA A 551 3.37 -7.48 0.58
C ALA A 551 1.90 -7.06 0.41
N TYR A 552 1.26 -7.45 -0.70
CA TYR A 552 0.01 -6.81 -1.16
C TYR A 552 -1.12 -7.77 -1.55
N GLN A 553 -0.92 -9.09 -1.54
CA GLN A 553 -1.98 -10.07 -1.85
C GLN A 553 -2.43 -10.83 -0.59
N PRO A 554 -3.64 -11.43 -0.57
CA PRO A 554 -4.09 -12.21 0.56
C PRO A 554 -3.13 -13.37 0.88
N ASP A 555 -3.07 -13.79 2.16
CA ASP A 555 -2.18 -14.88 2.58
C ASP A 555 -2.65 -16.25 2.10
N VAL A 556 -2.29 -16.57 0.86
CA VAL A 556 -2.41 -17.91 0.27
C VAL A 556 -1.12 -18.72 0.41
N PHE A 557 -0.07 -18.13 0.97
CA PHE A 557 1.28 -18.69 0.99
C PHE A 557 1.54 -19.53 2.24
N SER A 558 0.97 -19.15 3.38
CA SER A 558 1.09 -19.91 4.63
C SER A 558 0.35 -21.25 4.52
N GLY A 559 1.04 -22.33 4.90
CA GLY A 559 0.53 -23.70 4.80
C GLY A 559 0.55 -24.32 3.39
N ALA A 560 0.99 -23.58 2.36
CA ALA A 560 1.18 -24.08 1.00
C ALA A 560 2.68 -24.27 0.69
N TYR A 561 2.99 -25.11 -0.29
CA TYR A 561 4.32 -25.21 -0.88
C TYR A 561 4.45 -24.15 -1.99
N ASN A 562 5.40 -23.23 -1.86
CA ASN A 562 5.51 -22.05 -2.72
C ASN A 562 6.70 -22.18 -3.67
N ILE A 563 6.39 -22.21 -4.97
CA ILE A 563 7.35 -22.37 -6.06
C ILE A 563 7.43 -21.04 -6.81
N GLY A 564 8.62 -20.46 -6.96
CA GLY A 564 8.82 -19.30 -7.85
C GLY A 564 9.25 -19.76 -9.25
N TYR A 565 8.66 -19.20 -10.31
CA TYR A 565 9.08 -19.49 -11.69
C TYR A 565 9.81 -18.28 -12.28
N PHE A 566 11.13 -18.37 -12.43
CA PHE A 566 11.97 -17.21 -12.78
C PHE A 566 12.46 -17.24 -14.23
N PHE A 567 12.43 -16.07 -14.86
CA PHE A 567 13.12 -15.79 -16.13
C PHE A 567 14.16 -14.70 -15.88
N TRP A 568 15.43 -15.03 -16.09
CA TRP A 568 16.53 -14.11 -15.86
C TRP A 568 17.64 -14.31 -16.88
N GLU A 569 18.32 -13.23 -17.24
CA GLU A 569 19.26 -13.21 -18.35
C GLU A 569 20.69 -12.81 -17.96
N LEU A 570 20.96 -12.39 -16.73
CA LEU A 570 22.35 -12.27 -16.27
C LEU A 570 22.84 -13.61 -15.72
N ASP A 571 24.15 -13.77 -15.66
CA ASP A 571 24.90 -14.94 -15.18
C ASP A 571 24.86 -15.11 -13.65
N THR A 572 24.29 -14.16 -12.92
CA THR A 572 24.14 -14.20 -11.46
C THR A 572 22.80 -13.56 -11.04
N PRO A 573 22.19 -13.98 -9.92
CA PRO A 573 20.99 -13.33 -9.40
C PRO A 573 21.24 -11.85 -9.09
N ALA A 574 20.27 -10.98 -9.35
CA ALA A 574 20.36 -9.61 -8.89
C ALA A 574 20.24 -9.53 -7.35
N TYR A 575 20.79 -8.49 -6.74
CA TYR A 575 20.71 -8.30 -5.29
C TYR A 575 19.27 -8.23 -4.76
N CYS A 576 18.33 -7.68 -5.54
CA CYS A 576 16.91 -7.65 -5.17
C CYS A 576 16.20 -9.03 -5.29
N HIS A 577 16.83 -10.06 -5.86
CA HIS A 577 16.24 -11.39 -6.00
C HIS A 577 16.26 -12.19 -4.69
N TYR A 578 17.25 -11.95 -3.83
CA TYR A 578 17.50 -12.81 -2.66
C TYR A 578 16.32 -12.86 -1.69
N LEU A 579 15.59 -11.75 -1.47
CA LEU A 579 14.38 -11.79 -0.64
C LEU A 579 13.28 -12.64 -1.30
N GLY A 580 13.09 -12.51 -2.63
CA GLY A 580 12.15 -13.34 -3.37
C GLY A 580 12.48 -14.83 -3.27
N MET A 581 13.76 -15.18 -3.39
CA MET A 581 14.26 -16.55 -3.21
C MET A 581 14.05 -17.05 -1.77
N ASP A 582 14.25 -16.20 -0.77
CA ASP A 582 14.12 -16.59 0.64
C ASP A 582 12.67 -16.91 1.04
N LEU A 583 11.70 -16.24 0.41
CA LEU A 583 10.26 -16.45 0.64
C LEU A 583 9.73 -17.79 0.11
N LEU A 584 10.46 -18.46 -0.79
CA LEU A 584 10.01 -19.66 -1.51
C LEU A 584 10.56 -20.96 -0.90
N ASP A 585 9.93 -22.07 -1.25
CA ASP A 585 10.41 -23.43 -0.96
C ASP A 585 11.28 -23.99 -2.08
N GLU A 586 10.93 -23.65 -3.33
CA GLU A 586 11.55 -24.17 -4.53
C GLU A 586 11.53 -23.12 -5.65
N ILE A 587 12.53 -23.20 -6.53
CA ILE A 587 12.64 -22.33 -7.69
C ILE A 587 12.55 -23.18 -8.94
N TRP A 588 11.64 -22.83 -9.83
CA TRP A 588 11.54 -23.37 -11.17
C TRP A 588 12.15 -22.39 -12.17
N VAL A 589 12.84 -22.97 -13.14
CA VAL A 589 13.43 -22.26 -14.26
C VAL A 589 13.10 -22.99 -15.56
N SER A 590 13.21 -22.27 -16.67
CA SER A 590 12.91 -22.83 -18.00
C SER A 590 14.11 -23.49 -18.69
N THR A 591 15.33 -23.34 -18.15
CA THR A 591 16.58 -23.76 -18.79
C THR A 591 17.63 -24.18 -17.76
N GLU A 592 18.62 -24.97 -18.17
CA GLU A 592 19.77 -25.31 -17.32
C GLU A 592 20.58 -24.06 -16.95
N TYR A 593 20.64 -23.07 -17.86
CA TYR A 593 21.26 -21.77 -17.56
C TYR A 593 20.64 -21.09 -16.32
N GLY A 594 19.32 -21.19 -16.16
CA GLY A 594 18.64 -20.72 -14.93
C GLY A 594 19.06 -21.49 -13.67
N VAL A 595 19.33 -22.80 -13.80
CA VAL A 595 19.80 -23.62 -12.68
C VAL A 595 21.21 -23.17 -12.29
N GLU A 596 22.09 -22.98 -13.26
CA GLU A 596 23.46 -22.47 -13.04
C GLU A 596 23.48 -21.12 -12.32
N ILE A 597 22.54 -20.23 -12.64
CA ILE A 597 22.39 -18.91 -12.01
C ILE A 597 21.94 -19.05 -10.55
N TYR A 598 20.86 -19.77 -10.29
CA TYR A 598 20.15 -19.67 -9.00
C TYR A 598 20.57 -20.74 -7.99
N GLN A 599 20.98 -21.94 -8.43
CA GLN A 599 21.30 -23.05 -7.53
C GLN A 599 22.44 -22.74 -6.53
N PRO A 600 23.51 -22.01 -6.91
CA PRO A 600 24.57 -21.63 -5.97
C PRO A 600 24.07 -20.78 -4.80
N ASP A 601 23.07 -19.93 -5.05
CA ASP A 601 22.52 -18.97 -4.08
C ASP A 601 21.19 -19.43 -3.44
N ALA A 602 20.70 -20.62 -3.76
CA ALA A 602 19.40 -21.12 -3.31
C ALA A 602 19.39 -21.62 -1.84
N ASN A 603 20.52 -21.57 -1.13
CA ASN A 603 20.64 -21.99 0.28
C ASN A 603 20.07 -23.41 0.55
N GLY A 604 20.39 -24.36 -0.33
CA GLY A 604 19.96 -25.76 -0.21
C GLY A 604 18.55 -26.06 -0.71
N LYS A 605 17.80 -25.05 -1.17
CA LYS A 605 16.50 -25.24 -1.83
C LYS A 605 16.67 -25.83 -3.23
N PRO A 606 15.71 -26.63 -3.72
CA PRO A 606 15.77 -27.15 -5.09
C PRO A 606 15.62 -26.00 -6.11
N VAL A 607 16.50 -25.99 -7.12
CA VAL A 607 16.32 -25.24 -8.36
C VAL A 607 16.15 -26.24 -9.49
N VAL A 608 14.96 -26.25 -10.11
CA VAL A 608 14.56 -27.31 -11.04
C VAL A 608 14.30 -26.73 -12.42
N ASN A 609 15.01 -27.24 -13.43
CA ASN A 609 14.66 -27.00 -14.83
C ASN A 609 13.44 -27.85 -15.20
N VAL A 610 12.28 -27.19 -15.27
CA VAL A 610 11.03 -27.83 -15.70
C VAL A 610 10.74 -27.60 -17.18
N GLY A 611 11.49 -26.70 -17.82
CA GLY A 611 11.32 -26.29 -19.21
C GLY A 611 10.08 -25.42 -19.43
N MET A 612 10.00 -24.81 -20.61
CA MET A 612 8.81 -24.13 -21.09
C MET A 612 8.42 -24.73 -22.45
N CYS A 613 7.14 -24.68 -22.83
CA CYS A 613 6.73 -25.16 -24.16
C CYS A 613 6.72 -24.01 -25.17
N PHE A 614 6.72 -24.35 -26.45
CA PHE A 614 6.26 -23.43 -27.49
C PHE A 614 4.72 -23.46 -27.57
N GLU A 615 4.12 -22.46 -28.20
CA GLU A 615 2.67 -22.48 -28.46
C GLU A 615 2.36 -23.32 -29.68
N GLU A 616 1.60 -24.39 -29.50
CA GLU A 616 1.16 -25.25 -30.60
C GLU A 616 0.03 -24.56 -31.39
N MET A 617 0.33 -24.13 -32.61
CA MET A 617 -0.65 -23.60 -33.56
C MET A 617 -0.70 -24.51 -34.80
N SER A 618 -1.86 -25.14 -35.03
CA SER A 618 -1.98 -26.28 -35.95
C SER A 618 -2.30 -25.92 -37.41
N ASP A 619 -2.29 -24.64 -37.81
CA ASP A 619 -2.90 -24.21 -39.09
C ASP A 619 -2.12 -23.14 -39.88
N ILE A 620 -0.80 -23.02 -39.67
CA ILE A 620 0.05 -22.11 -40.46
C ILE A 620 0.79 -22.89 -41.55
N SER A 621 0.27 -22.79 -42.78
CA SER A 621 0.95 -23.29 -43.98
C SER A 621 2.13 -22.39 -44.36
N ARG A 622 3.27 -22.98 -44.74
CA ARG A 622 4.43 -22.22 -45.25
C ARG A 622 4.07 -21.40 -46.50
N ALA A 623 3.22 -21.92 -47.38
CA ALA A 623 2.79 -21.21 -48.58
C ALA A 623 2.01 -19.93 -48.23
N ASP A 624 0.97 -20.05 -47.39
CA ASP A 624 0.18 -18.89 -46.95
C ASP A 624 1.02 -17.87 -46.17
N ALA A 625 1.95 -18.36 -45.34
CA ALA A 625 2.87 -17.53 -44.58
C ALA A 625 3.87 -16.80 -45.49
N ARG A 626 4.37 -17.48 -46.54
CA ARG A 626 5.25 -16.87 -47.54
C ARG A 626 4.53 -15.79 -48.34
N ASP A 627 3.32 -16.08 -48.81
CA ASP A 627 2.45 -15.10 -49.49
C ASP A 627 2.15 -13.87 -48.61
N PHE A 628 2.03 -14.07 -47.29
CA PHE A 628 1.86 -12.97 -46.35
C PHE A 628 3.10 -12.08 -46.31
N VAL A 629 4.30 -12.65 -46.17
CA VAL A 629 5.57 -11.91 -46.16
C VAL A 629 5.80 -11.19 -47.49
N GLU A 630 5.62 -11.87 -48.61
CA GLU A 630 5.84 -11.31 -49.95
C GLU A 630 4.92 -10.11 -50.22
N ARG A 631 3.62 -10.23 -49.90
CA ARG A 631 2.69 -9.09 -50.02
C ARG A 631 3.03 -7.95 -49.07
N ARG A 632 3.42 -8.26 -47.83
CA ARG A 632 3.70 -7.25 -46.79
C ARG A 632 4.92 -6.40 -47.12
N PHE A 633 5.93 -6.99 -47.75
CA PHE A 633 7.21 -6.33 -48.06
C PHE A 633 7.46 -6.12 -49.56
N ARG A 634 6.48 -6.45 -50.42
CA ARG A 634 6.57 -6.36 -51.90
C ARG A 634 7.75 -7.16 -52.46
N LEU A 635 7.87 -8.41 -52.01
CA LEU A 635 8.88 -9.37 -52.44
C LEU A 635 8.28 -10.41 -53.38
N ASP A 636 9.14 -11.23 -53.99
CA ASP A 636 8.80 -12.37 -54.84
C ASP A 636 9.60 -13.62 -54.43
N ASP A 637 9.39 -14.72 -55.15
CA ASP A 637 10.00 -16.03 -54.89
C ASP A 637 11.53 -16.06 -55.01
N SER A 638 12.13 -15.07 -55.69
CA SER A 638 13.59 -14.96 -55.84
C SER A 638 14.29 -14.42 -54.59
N HIS A 639 13.54 -13.88 -53.63
CA HIS A 639 14.08 -13.25 -52.43
C HIS A 639 14.37 -14.26 -51.32
N TYR A 640 15.49 -14.05 -50.62
CA TYR A 640 15.81 -14.80 -49.40
C TYR A 640 15.60 -13.93 -48.18
N VAL A 641 14.62 -14.29 -47.33
CA VAL A 641 14.15 -13.46 -46.23
C VAL A 641 14.73 -13.93 -44.90
N CYS A 642 15.59 -13.11 -44.31
CA CYS A 642 16.06 -13.24 -42.94
C CYS A 642 15.17 -12.43 -42.00
N LEU A 643 14.87 -12.96 -40.81
CA LEU A 643 14.04 -12.31 -39.81
C LEU A 643 14.76 -12.24 -38.46
N VAL A 644 14.74 -11.06 -37.84
CA VAL A 644 14.99 -10.88 -36.41
C VAL A 644 13.76 -10.24 -35.78
N ALA A 645 13.33 -10.74 -34.62
CA ALA A 645 12.14 -10.22 -33.94
C ALA A 645 12.38 -10.03 -32.44
N PHE A 646 12.08 -8.85 -31.90
CA PHE A 646 12.19 -8.52 -30.48
C PHE A 646 11.20 -7.43 -30.07
N ASP A 647 11.01 -7.21 -28.77
CA ASP A 647 10.29 -6.06 -28.23
C ASP A 647 11.30 -5.01 -27.74
N SER A 648 11.08 -3.74 -28.06
CA SER A 648 11.94 -2.65 -27.59
C SER A 648 11.86 -2.46 -26.07
N PHE A 649 10.80 -2.90 -25.41
CA PHE A 649 10.72 -2.91 -23.94
C PHE A 649 11.51 -4.05 -23.28
N SER A 650 12.03 -5.02 -24.03
CA SER A 650 12.83 -6.15 -23.51
C SER A 650 14.35 -5.88 -23.49
N PHE A 651 14.75 -4.60 -23.39
CA PHE A 651 16.12 -4.08 -23.46
C PHE A 651 16.85 -4.41 -24.77
N VAL A 652 16.86 -3.44 -25.68
CA VAL A 652 17.42 -3.62 -27.03
C VAL A 652 18.93 -3.99 -27.02
N GLN A 653 19.68 -3.56 -26.00
CA GLN A 653 21.11 -3.89 -25.83
C GLN A 653 21.34 -5.40 -25.74
N ARG A 654 20.47 -6.11 -25.01
CA ARG A 654 20.53 -7.56 -24.82
C ARG A 654 20.20 -8.31 -26.10
N LYS A 655 19.22 -7.81 -26.88
CA LYS A 655 18.81 -8.40 -28.17
C LYS A 655 19.78 -8.11 -29.31
N ASN A 656 20.64 -7.10 -29.14
CA ASN A 656 21.77 -6.74 -30.00
C ASN A 656 21.46 -6.68 -31.52
N PRO A 657 20.45 -5.89 -31.95
CA PRO A 657 20.09 -5.82 -33.37
C PRO A 657 21.24 -5.32 -34.25
N VAL A 658 22.13 -4.47 -33.74
CA VAL A 658 23.26 -3.93 -34.51
C VAL A 658 24.18 -5.04 -35.04
N SER A 659 24.46 -6.08 -34.24
CA SER A 659 25.27 -7.21 -34.69
C SER A 659 24.56 -8.03 -35.77
N VAL A 660 23.23 -8.17 -35.68
CA VAL A 660 22.42 -8.82 -36.74
C VAL A 660 22.53 -8.06 -38.07
N LEU A 661 22.36 -6.75 -38.02
CA LEU A 661 22.41 -5.88 -39.20
C LEU A 661 23.78 -5.96 -39.88
N ARG A 662 24.87 -5.87 -39.09
CA ARG A 662 26.24 -5.96 -39.61
C ARG A 662 26.57 -7.34 -40.17
N ALA A 663 26.15 -8.40 -39.50
CA ALA A 663 26.35 -9.77 -39.97
C ALA A 663 25.61 -10.01 -41.30
N PHE A 664 24.39 -9.49 -41.43
CA PHE A 664 23.62 -9.54 -42.69
C PHE A 664 24.32 -8.78 -43.82
N GLN A 665 24.74 -7.53 -43.58
CA GLN A 665 25.45 -6.73 -44.58
C GLN A 665 26.70 -7.47 -45.10
N LYS A 666 27.50 -8.03 -44.17
CA LYS A 666 28.72 -8.78 -44.50
C LYS A 666 28.43 -10.08 -45.24
N ALA A 667 27.44 -10.86 -44.79
CA ALA A 667 27.10 -12.15 -45.41
C ALA A 667 26.56 -12.01 -46.83
N PHE A 668 25.88 -10.90 -47.12
CA PHE A 668 25.08 -10.75 -48.35
C PHE A 668 25.53 -9.60 -49.23
N GLU A 669 26.69 -8.95 -49.04
CA GLU A 669 27.16 -7.82 -49.88
C GLU A 669 26.95 -8.04 -51.40
N SER A 670 27.18 -9.27 -51.89
CA SER A 670 27.02 -9.67 -53.29
C SER A 670 25.68 -10.32 -53.66
N VAL A 671 24.68 -10.28 -52.78
CA VAL A 671 23.37 -10.94 -52.96
C VAL A 671 22.25 -9.88 -52.87
N PRO A 672 21.86 -9.27 -54.01
CA PRO A 672 20.86 -8.21 -54.02
C PRO A 672 19.45 -8.71 -53.68
N GLN A 673 19.19 -10.02 -53.73
CA GLN A 673 17.89 -10.63 -53.39
C GLN A 673 17.73 -11.01 -51.92
N ALA A 674 18.79 -10.90 -51.10
CA ALA A 674 18.67 -11.09 -49.66
C ALA A 674 17.90 -9.92 -49.04
N ARG A 675 17.03 -10.21 -48.07
CA ARG A 675 16.25 -9.22 -47.32
C ARG A 675 16.39 -9.50 -45.83
N LEU A 676 16.51 -8.45 -45.02
CA LEU A 676 16.44 -8.55 -43.57
C LEU A 676 15.21 -7.80 -43.08
N VAL A 677 14.29 -8.52 -42.44
CA VAL A 677 13.16 -7.94 -41.73
C VAL A 677 13.53 -7.83 -40.25
N VAL A 678 13.52 -6.61 -39.73
CA VAL A 678 13.71 -6.30 -38.31
C VAL A 678 12.34 -6.02 -37.71
N LYS A 679 11.73 -7.04 -37.12
CA LYS A 679 10.43 -6.91 -36.47
C LYS A 679 10.61 -6.39 -35.04
N THR A 680 10.02 -5.25 -34.74
CA THR A 680 9.97 -4.69 -33.39
C THR A 680 8.59 -4.11 -33.04
N GLN A 681 8.38 -3.78 -31.78
CA GLN A 681 7.24 -3.01 -31.30
C GLN A 681 7.71 -2.05 -30.20
N ASN A 682 6.86 -1.09 -29.85
CA ASN A 682 7.08 -0.10 -28.78
C ASN A 682 8.31 0.79 -28.94
N ARG A 683 8.99 0.77 -30.10
CA ARG A 683 10.21 1.56 -30.34
C ARG A 683 10.00 3.05 -30.06
N ASP A 684 8.88 3.61 -30.50
CA ASP A 684 8.56 5.03 -30.37
C ASP A 684 8.17 5.44 -28.93
N SER A 685 8.02 4.46 -28.03
CA SER A 685 7.72 4.65 -26.61
C SER A 685 8.93 4.43 -25.70
N VAL A 686 10.12 4.23 -26.27
CA VAL A 686 11.38 4.11 -25.52
C VAL A 686 12.01 5.49 -25.33
N PHE A 687 12.15 5.91 -24.06
CA PHE A 687 12.77 7.19 -23.68
C PHE A 687 14.13 7.03 -22.99
N ASP A 688 14.63 5.79 -22.86
CA ASP A 688 15.94 5.54 -22.27
C ASP A 688 17.07 6.03 -23.20
N PRO A 689 17.97 6.92 -22.75
CA PRO A 689 19.01 7.48 -23.59
C PRO A 689 19.99 6.45 -24.19
N VAL A 690 20.22 5.32 -23.51
CA VAL A 690 21.12 4.27 -24.01
C VAL A 690 20.46 3.54 -25.18
N GLN A 691 19.18 3.18 -25.04
CA GLN A 691 18.40 2.55 -26.10
C GLN A 691 18.17 3.49 -27.30
N MET A 692 17.95 4.79 -27.07
CA MET A 692 17.84 5.77 -28.16
C MET A 692 19.12 5.81 -29.01
N ARG A 693 20.31 5.89 -28.38
CA ARG A 693 21.59 5.83 -29.10
C ARG A 693 21.78 4.54 -29.89
N LEU A 694 21.23 3.43 -29.39
CA LEU A 694 21.28 2.15 -30.11
C LEU A 694 20.39 2.17 -31.35
N TRP A 695 19.19 2.76 -31.25
CA TRP A 695 18.31 2.98 -32.39
C TRP A 695 18.90 3.94 -33.44
N ASP A 696 19.59 5.00 -33.02
CA ASP A 696 20.30 5.89 -33.95
C ASP A 696 21.32 5.11 -34.81
N ARG A 697 22.04 4.16 -34.20
CA ARG A 697 22.97 3.27 -34.92
C ARG A 697 22.25 2.33 -35.87
N VAL A 698 21.10 1.80 -35.46
CA VAL A 698 20.26 0.94 -36.31
C VAL A 698 19.77 1.72 -37.52
N ASP A 699 19.25 2.94 -37.33
CA ASP A 699 18.77 3.80 -38.41
C ASP A 699 19.87 4.20 -39.39
N ALA A 700 21.07 4.51 -38.88
CA ALA A 700 22.22 4.81 -39.73
C ALA A 700 22.59 3.63 -40.65
N ILE A 701 22.49 2.39 -40.15
CA ILE A 701 22.74 1.20 -40.97
C ILE A 701 21.61 1.00 -41.99
N ILE A 702 20.35 1.14 -41.59
CA ILE A 702 19.20 0.97 -42.49
C ILE A 702 19.23 2.00 -43.63
N ALA A 703 19.59 3.25 -43.34
CA ALA A 703 19.75 4.28 -44.36
C ALA A 703 20.83 3.94 -45.41
N SER A 704 21.79 3.09 -45.05
CA SER A 704 22.90 2.66 -45.93
C SER A 704 22.61 1.40 -46.74
N ASP A 705 21.55 0.62 -46.41
CA ASP A 705 21.24 -0.64 -47.08
C ASP A 705 19.72 -0.86 -47.22
N PRO A 706 19.15 -0.65 -48.44
CA PRO A 706 17.71 -0.74 -48.67
C PRO A 706 17.14 -2.17 -48.56
N ARG A 707 18.00 -3.18 -48.38
CA ARG A 707 17.58 -4.58 -48.19
C ARG A 707 17.10 -4.85 -46.76
N ILE A 708 17.37 -3.93 -45.83
CA ILE A 708 16.98 -4.01 -44.43
C ILE A 708 15.71 -3.19 -44.19
N VAL A 709 14.66 -3.82 -43.66
CA VAL A 709 13.36 -3.18 -43.41
C VAL A 709 12.99 -3.34 -41.94
N VAL A 710 12.66 -2.24 -41.27
CA VAL A 710 12.13 -2.25 -39.90
C VAL A 710 10.60 -2.24 -39.93
N MET A 711 9.99 -3.15 -39.18
CA MET A 711 8.56 -3.22 -38.95
C MET A 711 8.29 -2.96 -37.47
N ASN A 712 7.99 -1.71 -37.12
CA ASN A 712 7.60 -1.27 -35.78
C ASN A 712 6.07 -1.25 -35.62
N GLU A 713 5.47 -2.38 -35.28
CA GLU A 713 4.00 -2.50 -35.11
C GLU A 713 3.63 -3.64 -34.15
N THR A 714 2.48 -3.57 -33.47
CA THR A 714 2.00 -4.72 -32.68
C THR A 714 1.24 -5.67 -33.60
N LEU A 715 1.73 -6.91 -33.76
CA LEU A 715 1.05 -7.94 -34.56
C LEU A 715 0.17 -8.82 -33.68
N SER A 716 -0.88 -9.39 -34.28
CA SER A 716 -1.53 -10.55 -33.68
C SER A 716 -0.52 -11.70 -33.56
N TYR A 717 -0.66 -12.54 -32.54
CA TYR A 717 0.27 -13.67 -32.36
C TYR A 717 0.30 -14.58 -33.60
N ARG A 718 -0.85 -14.82 -34.22
CA ARG A 718 -0.97 -15.54 -35.49
C ARG A 718 -0.15 -14.91 -36.62
N ASP A 719 -0.21 -13.58 -36.79
CA ASP A 719 0.53 -12.90 -37.85
C ASP A 719 2.03 -12.85 -37.55
N LEU A 720 2.44 -12.79 -36.28
CA LEU A 720 3.84 -12.95 -35.89
C LEU A 720 4.37 -14.34 -36.28
N LEU A 721 3.59 -15.41 -36.05
CA LEU A 721 3.98 -16.75 -36.47
C LEU A 721 3.99 -16.91 -37.99
N ARG A 722 3.04 -16.29 -38.73
CA ARG A 722 3.09 -16.23 -40.20
C ARG A 722 4.34 -15.52 -40.71
N LEU A 723 4.72 -14.41 -40.09
CA LEU A 723 5.95 -13.70 -40.42
C LEU A 723 7.19 -14.60 -40.25
N LYS A 724 7.24 -15.38 -39.16
CA LYS A 724 8.30 -16.37 -38.95
C LYS A 724 8.28 -17.47 -40.00
N ALA A 725 7.14 -18.15 -40.18
CA ALA A 725 6.99 -19.27 -41.10
C ALA A 725 7.25 -18.91 -42.57
N GLY A 726 6.98 -17.67 -42.98
CA GLY A 726 7.26 -17.17 -44.33
C GLY A 726 8.71 -16.76 -44.57
N SER A 727 9.53 -16.71 -43.52
CA SER A 727 10.95 -16.38 -43.59
C SER A 727 11.81 -17.61 -43.90
N ASP A 728 12.98 -17.39 -44.49
CA ASP A 728 13.92 -18.46 -44.85
C ASP A 728 14.98 -18.72 -43.77
N CYS A 729 15.20 -17.76 -42.87
CA CYS A 729 16.10 -17.88 -41.73
C CYS A 729 15.66 -16.95 -40.59
N TYR A 730 15.62 -17.46 -39.36
CA TYR A 730 15.42 -16.67 -38.15
C TYR A 730 16.76 -16.44 -37.44
N ILE A 731 17.06 -15.18 -37.10
CA ILE A 731 18.35 -14.76 -36.53
C ILE A 731 18.15 -14.24 -35.10
N SER A 732 18.95 -14.74 -34.16
CA SER A 732 19.03 -14.23 -32.80
C SER A 732 20.48 -14.12 -32.33
N LEU A 733 21.12 -12.97 -32.58
CA LEU A 733 22.46 -12.65 -32.07
C LEU A 733 22.37 -11.97 -30.69
N HIS A 734 21.58 -12.55 -29.79
CA HIS A 734 21.41 -12.03 -28.44
C HIS A 734 22.71 -12.13 -27.63
N LYS A 735 22.82 -11.31 -26.58
CA LYS A 735 23.89 -11.38 -25.59
C LYS A 735 23.59 -12.36 -24.46
N SER A 736 22.31 -12.53 -24.15
CA SER A 736 21.78 -13.57 -23.26
C SER A 736 20.25 -13.68 -23.40
N GLU A 737 19.71 -14.87 -23.18
CA GLU A 737 18.28 -15.20 -23.16
C GLU A 737 17.97 -16.17 -22.02
N GLY A 738 16.87 -15.91 -21.30
CA GLY A 738 16.40 -16.83 -20.26
C GLY A 738 15.69 -18.06 -20.82
N TRP A 739 15.03 -17.92 -21.98
CA TRP A 739 14.33 -19.00 -22.70
C TRP A 739 14.51 -18.93 -24.22
N GLY A 740 13.97 -17.87 -24.84
CA GLY A 740 14.11 -17.66 -26.29
C GLY A 740 12.89 -18.08 -27.14
N PHE A 741 11.68 -17.63 -26.76
CA PHE A 741 10.43 -17.83 -27.53
C PHE A 741 10.57 -17.55 -29.03
N GLY A 742 11.34 -16.52 -29.39
CA GLY A 742 11.69 -16.17 -30.76
C GLY A 742 12.16 -17.38 -31.58
N MET A 743 13.17 -18.08 -31.05
CA MET A 743 13.88 -19.18 -31.69
C MET A 743 13.08 -20.48 -31.66
N ILE A 744 12.54 -20.87 -30.51
CA ILE A 744 11.81 -22.14 -30.39
C ILE A 744 10.55 -22.16 -31.26
N GLU A 745 9.84 -21.03 -31.38
CA GLU A 745 8.69 -20.90 -32.27
C GLU A 745 9.12 -21.01 -33.75
N ALA A 746 10.26 -20.43 -34.13
CA ALA A 746 10.79 -20.56 -35.49
C ALA A 746 11.13 -22.03 -35.80
N MET A 747 11.78 -22.74 -34.87
CA MET A 747 12.06 -24.17 -35.00
C MET A 747 10.78 -25.00 -35.11
N ALA A 748 9.76 -24.70 -34.30
CA ALA A 748 8.46 -25.38 -34.34
C ALA A 748 7.69 -25.17 -35.66
N LEU A 749 8.00 -24.10 -36.39
CA LEU A 749 7.49 -23.79 -37.73
C LEU A 749 8.36 -24.37 -38.86
N GLY A 750 9.44 -25.08 -38.52
CA GLY A 750 10.39 -25.62 -39.51
C GLY A 750 11.25 -24.54 -40.17
N VAL A 751 11.44 -23.40 -39.52
CA VAL A 751 12.30 -22.30 -39.99
C VAL A 751 13.71 -22.51 -39.43
N PRO A 752 14.75 -22.52 -40.28
CA PRO A 752 16.14 -22.59 -39.82
C PRO A 752 16.49 -21.44 -38.88
N VAL A 753 17.23 -21.74 -37.80
CA VAL A 753 17.64 -20.75 -36.80
C VAL A 753 19.15 -20.57 -36.81
N LEU A 754 19.58 -19.32 -36.70
CA LEU A 754 20.95 -18.91 -36.39
C LEU A 754 20.94 -18.16 -35.06
N ALA A 755 21.77 -18.60 -34.11
CA ALA A 755 21.73 -18.07 -32.74
C ALA A 755 23.11 -18.01 -32.10
N THR A 756 23.32 -17.05 -31.20
CA THR A 756 24.47 -17.04 -30.29
C THR A 756 24.52 -18.36 -29.49
N ALA A 757 25.71 -18.95 -29.38
CA ALA A 757 25.93 -20.21 -28.69
C ALA A 757 26.01 -20.08 -27.15
N TYR A 758 25.15 -19.25 -26.55
CA TYR A 758 25.26 -18.85 -25.14
C TYR A 758 23.89 -18.75 -24.46
N SER A 759 23.78 -19.11 -23.18
CA SER A 759 22.59 -18.98 -22.32
C SER A 759 21.44 -19.95 -22.64
N GLY A 760 20.21 -19.59 -22.23
CA GLY A 760 19.07 -20.52 -22.12
C GLY A 760 18.61 -21.17 -23.42
N ASN A 761 18.92 -20.61 -24.60
CA ASN A 761 18.60 -21.26 -25.86
C ASN A 761 19.36 -22.57 -26.07
N MET A 762 20.48 -22.79 -25.37
CA MET A 762 21.31 -24.00 -25.53
C MET A 762 20.59 -25.28 -25.09
N ASP A 763 19.51 -25.18 -24.31
CA ASP A 763 18.63 -26.33 -23.99
C ASP A 763 18.00 -26.96 -25.26
N PHE A 764 17.88 -26.20 -26.37
CA PHE A 764 17.31 -26.69 -27.62
C PHE A 764 18.09 -26.31 -28.90
N CYS A 765 19.01 -25.35 -28.81
CA CYS A 765 19.94 -24.97 -29.87
C CYS A 765 21.21 -25.81 -29.78
N THR A 766 21.35 -26.80 -30.67
CA THR A 766 22.53 -27.67 -30.78
C THR A 766 23.19 -27.50 -32.15
N GLU A 767 24.38 -28.07 -32.32
CA GLU A 767 25.04 -28.12 -33.63
C GLU A 767 24.18 -28.81 -34.70
N ASP A 768 23.27 -29.72 -34.33
CA ASP A 768 22.41 -30.42 -35.30
C ASP A 768 21.13 -29.63 -35.65
N THR A 769 20.68 -28.75 -34.76
CA THR A 769 19.41 -28.02 -34.92
C THR A 769 19.61 -26.58 -35.39
N THR A 770 20.79 -26.00 -35.14
CA THR A 770 21.02 -24.56 -35.22
C THR A 770 22.33 -24.23 -35.93
N TRP A 771 22.38 -23.05 -36.55
CA TRP A 771 23.64 -22.43 -36.95
C TRP A 771 24.16 -21.61 -35.76
N LEU A 772 25.00 -22.25 -34.94
CA LEU A 772 25.54 -21.63 -33.72
C LEU A 772 26.63 -20.60 -34.05
N VAL A 773 26.57 -19.48 -33.35
CA VAL A 773 27.52 -18.37 -33.51
C VAL A 773 28.36 -18.23 -32.24
N ASP A 774 29.67 -18.31 -32.44
CA ASP A 774 30.66 -18.09 -31.39
C ASP A 774 30.58 -16.67 -30.81
N TYR A 775 31.05 -16.53 -29.59
CA TYR A 775 31.00 -15.29 -28.83
C TYR A 775 32.24 -15.14 -27.97
N GLU A 776 32.44 -13.92 -27.48
CA GLU A 776 33.39 -13.62 -26.42
C GLU A 776 32.63 -13.20 -25.16
N ILE A 777 33.08 -13.63 -23.98
CA ILE A 777 32.51 -13.15 -22.72
C ILE A 777 33.02 -11.74 -22.44
N VAL A 778 32.10 -10.83 -22.13
CA VAL A 778 32.40 -9.44 -21.80
C VAL A 778 31.79 -9.06 -20.46
N ASP A 779 32.55 -8.33 -19.65
CA ASP A 779 32.05 -7.77 -18.39
C ASP A 779 31.11 -6.60 -18.66
N LEU A 780 30.00 -6.57 -17.93
CA LEU A 780 29.01 -5.51 -18.00
C LEU A 780 29.40 -4.34 -17.11
N ARG A 781 29.14 -3.14 -17.62
CA ARG A 781 29.21 -1.90 -16.84
C ARG A 781 27.84 -1.60 -16.24
N GLN A 782 27.88 -0.87 -15.14
CA GLN A 782 26.68 -0.31 -14.53
C GLN A 782 25.91 0.53 -15.57
N GLY A 783 24.65 0.15 -15.83
CA GLY A 783 23.80 0.79 -16.84
C GLY A 783 23.74 0.09 -18.21
N ASP A 784 24.54 -0.96 -18.45
CA ASP A 784 24.43 -1.78 -19.68
C ASP A 784 23.14 -2.63 -19.69
N TYR A 785 22.64 -2.97 -18.50
CA TYR A 785 21.37 -3.66 -18.27
C TYR A 785 20.78 -3.30 -16.90
N ILE A 786 19.57 -3.78 -16.60
CA ILE A 786 18.98 -3.68 -15.26
C ILE A 786 19.68 -4.60 -14.27
N PHE A 787 19.81 -4.11 -13.03
CA PHE A 787 20.34 -4.85 -11.89
C PHE A 787 21.74 -5.50 -12.08
N VAL A 788 22.56 -4.93 -12.97
CA VAL A 788 23.94 -5.35 -13.18
C VAL A 788 24.72 -5.30 -11.87
N ARG A 789 25.37 -6.40 -11.52
CA ARG A 789 26.28 -6.50 -10.38
C ARG A 789 27.73 -6.33 -10.85
N PRO A 790 28.66 -6.00 -9.94
CA PRO A 790 30.08 -6.11 -10.24
C PRO A 790 30.41 -7.51 -10.77
N ASN A 791 31.16 -7.57 -11.88
CA ASN A 791 31.54 -8.81 -12.57
C ASN A 791 30.41 -9.58 -13.26
N SER A 792 29.19 -9.03 -13.38
CA SER A 792 28.19 -9.64 -14.26
C SER A 792 28.69 -9.67 -15.71
N GLN A 793 28.49 -10.79 -16.40
CA GLN A 793 29.01 -11.02 -17.74
C GLN A 793 27.92 -11.38 -18.75
N TRP A 794 28.23 -11.17 -20.03
CA TRP A 794 27.41 -11.60 -21.16
C TRP A 794 28.24 -12.05 -22.34
N ALA A 795 27.58 -12.71 -23.30
CA ALA A 795 28.17 -12.98 -24.59
C ALA A 795 28.11 -11.74 -25.51
N GLU A 796 29.22 -11.41 -26.15
CA GLU A 796 29.26 -10.59 -27.35
C GLU A 796 29.44 -11.50 -28.58
N PRO A 797 28.41 -11.70 -29.41
CA PRO A 797 28.48 -12.60 -30.55
C PRO A 797 29.43 -12.08 -31.64
N SER A 798 30.19 -13.00 -32.25
CA SER A 798 31.08 -12.70 -33.36
C SER A 798 30.29 -12.37 -34.63
N VAL A 799 30.32 -11.10 -35.04
CA VAL A 799 29.70 -10.63 -36.30
C VAL A 799 30.28 -11.37 -37.51
N ASP A 800 31.58 -11.68 -37.47
CA ASP A 800 32.28 -12.34 -38.56
C ASP A 800 31.88 -13.80 -38.71
N HIS A 801 31.77 -14.52 -37.58
CA HIS A 801 31.29 -15.89 -37.60
C HIS A 801 29.80 -15.94 -37.93
N ALA A 802 28.98 -15.02 -37.40
CA ALA A 802 27.58 -14.90 -37.76
C ALA A 802 27.39 -14.70 -39.28
N ALA A 803 28.20 -13.86 -39.91
CA ALA A 803 28.16 -13.67 -41.35
C ALA A 803 28.53 -14.94 -42.13
N ALA A 804 29.54 -15.68 -41.66
CA ALA A 804 29.93 -16.96 -42.26
C ALA A 804 28.81 -18.01 -42.12
N GLN A 805 28.16 -18.09 -40.96
CA GLN A 805 27.04 -19.00 -40.72
C GLN A 805 25.80 -18.62 -41.54
N LEU A 806 25.49 -17.33 -41.68
CA LEU A 806 24.43 -16.84 -42.57
C LEU A 806 24.71 -17.25 -44.02
N ARG A 807 25.97 -17.12 -44.45
CA ARG A 807 26.39 -17.51 -45.80
C ARG A 807 26.30 -19.01 -46.02
N ALA A 808 26.77 -19.81 -45.06
CA ALA A 808 26.66 -21.28 -45.11
C ALA A 808 25.19 -21.75 -45.15
N ALA A 809 24.32 -21.13 -44.35
CA ALA A 809 22.89 -21.40 -44.36
C ALA A 809 22.25 -21.07 -45.72
N PHE A 810 22.67 -19.96 -46.36
CA PHE A 810 22.17 -19.56 -47.68
C PHE A 810 22.67 -20.49 -48.80
N ASP A 811 23.98 -20.73 -48.87
CA ASP A 811 24.67 -21.45 -49.94
C ASP A 811 24.39 -22.97 -49.92
N ASN A 812 23.95 -23.54 -48.79
CA ASN A 812 23.64 -24.97 -48.66
C ASN A 812 22.16 -25.25 -48.29
N PRO A 813 21.23 -25.21 -49.27
CA PRO A 813 19.82 -25.50 -49.03
C PRO A 813 19.52 -26.86 -48.41
N GLN A 814 20.31 -27.89 -48.74
CA GLN A 814 20.13 -29.24 -48.23
C GLN A 814 20.42 -29.31 -46.73
N MET A 815 21.57 -28.77 -46.30
CA MET A 815 21.94 -28.71 -44.89
C MET A 815 20.99 -27.78 -44.11
N ARG A 816 20.57 -26.66 -44.71
CA ARG A 816 19.56 -25.76 -44.12
C ARG A 816 18.25 -26.51 -43.81
N GLN A 817 17.75 -27.29 -44.77
CA GLN A 817 16.54 -28.11 -44.56
C GLN A 817 16.75 -29.23 -43.56
N ALA A 818 17.91 -29.89 -43.57
CA ALA A 818 18.25 -30.95 -42.62
C ALA A 818 18.22 -30.44 -41.16
N LYS A 819 18.88 -29.30 -40.89
CA LYS A 819 18.88 -28.67 -39.56
C LYS A 819 17.47 -28.24 -39.14
N ALA A 820 16.69 -27.63 -40.04
CA ALA A 820 15.31 -27.25 -39.74
C ALA A 820 14.41 -28.45 -39.40
N ASN A 821 14.57 -29.57 -40.12
CA ASN A 821 13.83 -30.80 -39.83
C ASN A 821 14.26 -31.42 -38.48
N ALA A 822 15.56 -31.43 -38.19
CA ALA A 822 16.09 -31.90 -36.92
C ALA A 822 15.57 -31.04 -35.75
N ALA A 823 15.60 -29.71 -35.91
CA ALA A 823 15.05 -28.77 -34.93
C ALA A 823 13.56 -29.00 -34.69
N LEU A 824 12.76 -29.12 -35.76
CA LEU A 824 11.32 -29.37 -35.66
C LEU A 824 11.02 -30.69 -34.92
N ALA A 825 11.75 -31.76 -35.25
CA ALA A 825 11.60 -33.05 -34.58
C ALA A 825 11.96 -32.94 -33.10
N HIS A 826 13.09 -32.31 -32.78
CA HIS A 826 13.58 -32.12 -31.42
C HIS A 826 12.59 -31.32 -30.56
N ILE A 827 12.11 -30.18 -31.06
CA ILE A 827 11.16 -29.31 -30.34
C ILE A 827 9.82 -30.01 -30.11
N ARG A 828 9.28 -30.72 -31.11
CA ARG A 828 8.02 -31.46 -30.94
C ARG A 828 8.14 -32.61 -29.94
N GLU A 829 9.27 -33.30 -29.93
CA GLU A 829 9.50 -34.42 -29.02
C GLU A 829 9.71 -33.93 -27.57
N LYS A 830 10.56 -32.92 -27.37
CA LYS A 830 11.03 -32.54 -26.02
C LYS A 830 10.31 -31.35 -25.41
N PHE A 831 9.76 -30.44 -26.22
CA PHE A 831 9.23 -29.15 -25.78
C PHE A 831 7.77 -28.90 -26.23
N SER A 832 7.07 -29.95 -26.70
CA SER A 832 5.62 -29.90 -26.87
C SER A 832 4.92 -29.72 -25.53
N ARG A 833 3.67 -29.24 -25.56
CA ARG A 833 2.85 -29.08 -24.35
C ARG A 833 2.77 -30.39 -23.57
N LYS A 834 2.62 -31.51 -24.28
CA LYS A 834 2.58 -32.86 -23.69
C LYS A 834 3.89 -33.22 -22.98
N ALA A 835 5.03 -32.95 -23.60
CA ALA A 835 6.33 -33.27 -23.02
C ALA A 835 6.58 -32.46 -21.73
N ILE A 836 6.32 -31.15 -21.76
CA ILE A 836 6.50 -30.27 -20.60
C ILE A 836 5.47 -30.57 -19.50
N ALA A 837 4.21 -30.88 -19.84
CA ALA A 837 3.21 -31.35 -18.87
C ALA A 837 3.64 -32.64 -18.16
N GLY A 838 4.34 -33.53 -18.87
CA GLY A 838 4.98 -34.70 -18.27
C GLY A 838 6.00 -34.33 -17.19
N ARG A 839 6.87 -33.34 -17.46
CA ARG A 839 7.88 -32.85 -16.51
C ARG A 839 7.25 -32.16 -15.31
N TYR A 840 6.37 -31.17 -15.54
CA TYR A 840 5.65 -30.45 -14.49
C TYR A 840 4.87 -31.42 -13.60
N GLY A 841 4.05 -32.29 -14.22
CA GLY A 841 3.24 -33.25 -13.50
C GLY A 841 4.06 -34.29 -12.73
N SER A 842 5.26 -34.64 -13.19
CA SER A 842 6.15 -35.52 -12.43
C SER A 842 6.63 -34.85 -11.15
N ARG A 843 7.17 -33.63 -11.26
CA ARG A 843 7.69 -32.88 -10.10
C ARG A 843 6.58 -32.52 -9.11
N LEU A 844 5.43 -32.05 -9.59
CA LEU A 844 4.30 -31.70 -8.72
C LEU A 844 3.76 -32.93 -7.96
N ARG A 845 3.69 -34.10 -8.60
CA ARG A 845 3.26 -35.34 -7.91
C ARG A 845 4.29 -35.87 -6.92
N GLU A 846 5.57 -35.54 -7.08
CA GLU A 846 6.59 -35.81 -6.07
C GLU A 846 6.32 -34.94 -4.84
N ILE A 847 6.21 -33.62 -5.02
CA ILE A 847 5.92 -32.68 -3.94
C ILE A 847 4.60 -33.03 -3.22
N LEU A 848 3.52 -33.30 -3.97
CA LEU A 848 2.21 -33.67 -3.41
C LEU A 848 2.20 -34.99 -2.62
N LYS A 849 3.22 -35.85 -2.75
CA LYS A 849 3.35 -37.06 -1.92
C LYS A 849 4.02 -36.78 -0.58
N ASP A 850 4.85 -35.73 -0.53
CA ASP A 850 5.62 -35.36 0.64
C ASP A 850 4.87 -34.35 1.54
N LEU A 851 3.84 -33.69 0.99
CA LEU A 851 2.84 -32.88 1.71
C LEU A 851 1.74 -33.78 2.32
#